data_AF-A0A413VVT3-F1
#
_entry.id   AF-A0A413VVT3-F1
#
_cell.length_a   1.000
_cell.length_b   1.000
_cell.length_c   1.000
_cell.angle_alpha   90.00
_cell.angle_beta   90.00
_cell.angle_gamma   90.00
#
_symmetry.space_group_name_H-M   'P 1'
#
loop_
_entity.id
_entity.type
_entity.pdbx_description
1 polymer ?
#
loop_
_entity_poly.entity_id
_entity_poly.type
_entity_poly.pdbx_seq_one_letter_code
_entity_poly.pdbx_strand_id
1 'polypeptide(L)'
;MKKQNNIFAYAKQTFSLILAILFCTACTDETYQDENQVEEGIPVEVDFQFNTSEMQKVNTRLSDAGEFQVNDLYLFIFNSQGEKKQGSHYYNSDALTGFGHTNGDQSSPTKGTITGIQTTSGKSYIYGIANVEGNELDKKGELKAKLDRVNSVNELKAIFTTLNNDGNINRETPRLLMSGTFESADNTITNEAKAEGTCYIPVRGGAINGTLRLCRLDSHIQFKINLGDKIEKFELTSWQVYNIPTSSYLIAHTDNYPETTYSNSGEQNSGITIDNNVYSFGFYMQENLKEAITQDREGNVLSKYTDREKEYKNENGGNTGEYRHVEENATYVEIKAKMNITNASNPDGIRTADVKYIIHLGGGANDIENFKSKRNKKYTYNVTINDVESIIVEVQGGEDEEGANPGVEGDVVDAKTIVYSLDAHYNCINLGFTYEEIKELSFIIQSPFADDAIYSETGKLPGTEKDAGDYKWIKLQRTTDAQTLAKYREKGTTPIYLYDLKKDMESRGADLGYNQKKTYYYTIFIDEYYYDTPPTDKAAKKWTDKSHYWKYFVNKENRKLLLFLSPQYSADKESSYSEAKYMFTQRSIQTYYSTTDLNDDGNALGMEHVNETGIPSWKLTSSNRPNGDRASSARGSEYYGSWSVDNGFYNTYSYIKNSTWDSYITYTADAKGYTYSMKDVAAIAECLSRNRDEDGDGTIDMDEVKWYLPASAQLMSMFLGAKSLPSPLFDDSSITSGVTGDDTRYHYITSDGLKIWSEEGCSFSGFLGGTEGNTKFYSPQQLRCVRNLGLTNANADQKAKTVSPAYTKSNNNFRMSYMTPQNIRPGKVEAELERHDNFSDTNRPYKAFQMANSFVDQREGSGVVWKSIFDIDTYHNSKCKNYTEGGYKWRAPNQRELMIMFLNDKTNVIHSYDYDYYSGGYKYTDRSFSRTHWRFGDTDINKKRHFGIDGEVLFLDSYNSSYKMTIRCVRDID
;
A
#
# COMPACT_ATOMS: atom_id res chain seq x y z
N MET A 1 24.82 -8.63 -123.99
CA MET A 1 25.59 -8.37 -122.75
C MET A 1 24.87 -7.37 -121.85
N LYS A 2 23.74 -7.79 -121.26
CA LYS A 2 22.97 -7.01 -120.24
C LYS A 2 22.27 -7.92 -119.20
N LYS A 3 22.63 -9.22 -119.15
CA LYS A 3 22.10 -10.21 -118.20
C LYS A 3 23.12 -10.76 -117.19
N GLN A 4 24.42 -10.49 -117.36
CA GLN A 4 25.46 -10.95 -116.41
C GLN A 4 25.83 -9.90 -115.33
N ASN A 5 25.55 -8.61 -115.54
CA ASN A 5 25.86 -7.57 -114.54
C ASN A 5 24.80 -7.43 -113.42
N ASN A 6 23.61 -8.01 -113.58
CA ASN A 6 22.60 -8.00 -112.51
C ASN A 6 22.80 -9.12 -111.49
N ILE A 7 23.44 -10.24 -111.87
CA ILE A 7 23.67 -11.36 -110.94
C ILE A 7 24.76 -11.01 -109.92
N PHE A 8 25.77 -10.23 -110.30
CA PHE A 8 26.84 -9.79 -109.38
C PHE A 8 26.38 -8.70 -108.39
N ALA A 9 25.42 -7.85 -108.77
CA ALA A 9 24.82 -6.86 -107.88
C ALA A 9 23.88 -7.51 -106.85
N TYR A 10 23.07 -8.48 -107.29
CA TYR A 10 22.24 -9.28 -106.38
C TYR A 10 23.09 -10.16 -105.45
N ALA A 11 24.16 -10.80 -105.93
CA ALA A 11 25.03 -11.60 -105.07
C ALA A 11 25.71 -10.77 -103.96
N LYS A 12 26.14 -9.52 -104.25
CA LYS A 12 26.70 -8.62 -103.23
C LYS A 12 25.65 -8.15 -102.21
N GLN A 13 24.43 -7.82 -102.65
CA GLN A 13 23.36 -7.41 -101.72
C GLN A 13 22.87 -8.57 -100.85
N THR A 14 22.81 -9.80 -101.38
CA THR A 14 22.45 -10.99 -100.60
C THR A 14 23.57 -11.39 -99.62
N PHE A 15 24.85 -11.26 -99.99
CA PHE A 15 25.97 -11.56 -99.09
C PHE A 15 26.12 -10.52 -97.96
N SER A 16 25.87 -9.24 -98.24
CA SER A 16 25.84 -8.20 -97.20
C SER A 16 24.64 -8.32 -96.27
N LEU A 17 23.49 -8.82 -96.74
CA LEU A 17 22.32 -9.07 -95.89
C LEU A 17 22.51 -10.31 -95.00
N ILE A 18 23.14 -11.37 -95.50
CA ILE A 18 23.47 -12.58 -94.71
C ILE A 18 24.57 -12.27 -93.66
N LEU A 19 25.56 -11.43 -93.97
CA LEU A 19 26.59 -11.01 -93.02
C LEU A 19 26.03 -10.06 -91.94
N ALA A 20 25.02 -9.25 -92.24
CA ALA A 20 24.33 -8.41 -91.25
C ALA A 20 23.40 -9.22 -90.33
N ILE A 21 22.84 -10.34 -90.81
CA ILE A 21 22.03 -11.26 -89.99
C ILE A 21 22.93 -12.09 -89.04
N LEU A 22 24.16 -12.42 -89.43
CA LEU A 22 25.14 -13.13 -88.58
C LEU A 22 25.73 -12.28 -87.44
N PHE A 23 25.62 -10.94 -87.49
CA PHE A 23 26.01 -10.05 -86.37
C PHE A 23 24.83 -9.66 -85.44
N CYS A 24 23.58 -10.00 -85.81
CA CYS A 24 22.40 -9.74 -84.99
C CYS A 24 21.80 -11.00 -84.34
N THR A 25 22.47 -12.15 -84.46
CA THR A 25 22.22 -13.36 -83.65
C THR A 25 23.48 -13.75 -82.91
N ALA A 26 24.07 -12.80 -82.17
CA ALA A 26 24.94 -13.15 -81.07
C ALA A 26 24.07 -13.84 -80.02
N CYS A 27 24.34 -15.13 -79.79
CA CYS A 27 23.87 -15.94 -78.67
C CYS A 27 22.53 -15.50 -78.08
N THR A 28 21.44 -16.03 -78.64
CA THR A 28 20.43 -16.60 -77.75
C THR A 28 21.15 -17.68 -76.93
N ASP A 29 21.69 -17.29 -75.78
CA ASP A 29 21.51 -18.15 -74.64
C ASP A 29 20.01 -18.00 -74.31
N GLU A 30 19.19 -18.80 -74.98
CA GLU A 30 18.00 -19.32 -74.33
C GLU A 30 18.53 -20.33 -73.28
N THR A 31 19.30 -19.82 -72.31
CA THR A 31 19.18 -20.35 -70.98
C THR A 31 17.76 -20.01 -70.59
N TYR A 32 16.93 -21.04 -70.58
CA TYR A 32 15.90 -21.18 -69.56
C TYR A 32 16.45 -20.51 -68.30
N GLN A 33 16.08 -19.25 -68.02
CA GLN A 33 16.50 -18.58 -66.80
C GLN A 33 15.72 -19.29 -65.72
N ASP A 34 16.36 -20.32 -65.19
CA ASP A 34 16.01 -20.98 -63.96
C ASP A 34 15.61 -19.89 -62.97
N GLU A 35 14.50 -20.07 -62.25
CA GLU A 35 13.94 -19.07 -61.31
C GLU A 35 14.92 -18.68 -60.18
N ASN A 36 16.12 -19.26 -60.19
CA ASN A 36 17.18 -19.19 -59.18
C ASN A 36 18.49 -18.52 -59.65
N GLN A 37 18.59 -17.91 -60.85
CA GLN A 37 19.83 -17.20 -61.22
C GLN A 37 19.99 -15.86 -60.49
N VAL A 38 20.79 -15.86 -59.43
CA VAL A 38 21.26 -14.67 -58.72
C VAL A 38 22.56 -14.19 -59.39
N GLU A 39 22.45 -13.27 -60.35
CA GLU A 39 23.63 -12.58 -60.90
C GLU A 39 24.04 -11.43 -59.97
N GLU A 40 25.33 -11.32 -59.62
CA GLU A 40 25.82 -10.36 -58.62
C GLU A 40 26.06 -8.98 -59.26
N GLY A 41 25.57 -7.91 -58.60
CA GLY A 41 25.92 -6.53 -58.94
C GLY A 41 24.97 -5.80 -59.92
N ILE A 42 23.83 -6.38 -60.32
CA ILE A 42 22.85 -5.70 -61.20
C ILE A 42 22.04 -4.68 -60.38
N PRO A 43 21.94 -3.40 -60.78
CA PRO A 43 21.08 -2.42 -60.13
C PRO A 43 19.60 -2.85 -60.14
N VAL A 44 18.95 -2.82 -58.96
CA VAL A 44 17.56 -3.25 -58.75
C VAL A 44 16.86 -2.37 -57.72
N GLU A 45 15.53 -2.35 -57.77
CA GLU A 45 14.67 -1.72 -56.77
C GLU A 45 13.94 -2.81 -55.98
N VAL A 46 13.96 -2.74 -54.64
CA VAL A 46 13.40 -3.78 -53.76
C VAL A 46 12.58 -3.23 -52.61
N ASP A 47 11.67 -4.06 -52.10
CA ASP A 47 10.85 -3.76 -50.93
C ASP A 47 11.17 -4.74 -49.79
N PHE A 48 11.23 -4.24 -48.56
CA PHE A 48 11.53 -5.04 -47.36
C PHE A 48 10.44 -4.93 -46.30
N GLN A 49 9.95 -6.08 -45.86
CA GLN A 49 9.08 -6.19 -44.71
C GLN A 49 9.90 -6.22 -43.41
N PHE A 50 9.46 -5.50 -42.38
CA PHE A 50 9.97 -5.62 -41.02
C PHE A 50 8.86 -5.88 -40.01
N ASN A 51 9.23 -6.52 -38.90
CA ASN A 51 8.38 -6.66 -37.72
C ASN A 51 9.19 -6.60 -36.42
N THR A 52 8.54 -6.19 -35.34
CA THR A 52 9.08 -6.39 -33.99
C THR A 52 8.77 -7.81 -33.53
N SER A 53 9.71 -8.46 -32.88
CA SER A 53 9.47 -9.77 -32.26
C SER A 53 8.54 -9.67 -31.04
N GLU A 54 7.70 -10.69 -30.87
CA GLU A 54 6.93 -10.92 -29.65
C GLU A 54 7.84 -11.10 -28.43
N MET A 55 7.41 -10.58 -27.27
CA MET A 55 7.96 -10.97 -25.98
C MET A 55 7.08 -12.09 -25.37
N GLN A 56 7.65 -13.02 -24.61
CA GLN A 56 6.82 -14.00 -23.91
C GLN A 56 6.11 -13.29 -22.72
N LYS A 57 4.78 -13.38 -22.57
CA LYS A 57 3.82 -12.47 -21.83
C LYS A 57 4.03 -12.41 -20.28
N VAL A 58 3.82 -11.34 -19.46
CA VAL A 58 2.58 -10.58 -19.01
C VAL A 58 2.93 -9.22 -18.30
N ASN A 59 2.13 -8.14 -18.46
CA ASN A 59 2.05 -6.79 -17.79
C ASN A 59 3.30 -5.95 -17.44
N THR A 60 3.28 -4.64 -17.73
CA THR A 60 4.46 -3.78 -17.94
C THR A 60 4.38 -2.39 -17.31
N ARG A 61 5.53 -1.73 -17.09
CA ARG A 61 5.62 -0.34 -16.62
C ARG A 61 5.42 0.69 -17.74
N LEU A 62 6.03 0.48 -18.91
CA LEU A 62 5.53 1.08 -20.15
C LEU A 62 4.21 0.42 -20.53
N SER A 63 3.32 1.08 -21.28
CA SER A 63 2.17 0.35 -21.83
C SER A 63 2.66 -0.76 -22.76
N ASP A 64 1.88 -1.84 -22.91
CA ASP A 64 2.19 -2.92 -23.85
C ASP A 64 2.47 -2.34 -25.26
N ALA A 65 1.67 -1.38 -25.71
CA ALA A 65 1.90 -0.65 -26.95
C ALA A 65 3.22 0.15 -26.96
N GLY A 66 3.64 0.73 -25.83
CA GLY A 66 4.88 1.49 -25.69
C GLY A 66 6.13 0.63 -25.88
N GLU A 67 6.11 -0.63 -25.45
CA GLU A 67 7.24 -1.55 -25.65
C GLU A 67 7.44 -1.89 -27.13
N PHE A 68 6.40 -1.84 -27.96
CA PHE A 68 6.42 -2.29 -29.36
C PHE A 68 6.68 -1.16 -30.37
N GLN A 69 6.82 0.09 -29.95
CA GLN A 69 6.95 1.20 -30.90
C GLN A 69 8.28 1.16 -31.66
N VAL A 70 8.19 1.37 -32.98
CA VAL A 70 9.32 1.67 -33.87
C VAL A 70 9.09 3.09 -34.39
N ASN A 71 9.95 4.01 -33.94
CA ASN A 71 9.82 5.44 -34.21
C ASN A 71 10.77 5.91 -35.32
N ASP A 72 11.85 5.17 -35.55
CA ASP A 72 12.82 5.36 -36.61
C ASP A 72 13.53 4.02 -36.87
N LEU A 73 14.17 3.89 -38.03
CA LEU A 73 14.84 2.66 -38.46
C LEU A 73 16.05 2.96 -39.33
N TYR A 74 17.21 2.46 -38.93
CA TYR A 74 18.42 2.38 -39.74
C TYR A 74 18.48 1.02 -40.43
N LEU A 75 18.44 1.00 -41.76
CA LEU A 75 18.60 -0.20 -42.57
C LEU A 75 20.03 -0.26 -43.12
N PHE A 76 20.70 -1.40 -42.93
CA PHE A 76 21.97 -1.70 -43.59
C PHE A 76 21.81 -2.85 -44.56
N ILE A 77 22.41 -2.69 -45.73
CA ILE A 77 22.55 -3.72 -46.75
C ILE A 77 24.03 -3.83 -47.10
N PHE A 78 24.58 -5.03 -46.95
CA PHE A 78 25.98 -5.35 -47.26
C PHE A 78 26.07 -6.36 -48.40
N ASN A 79 27.14 -6.30 -49.20
CA ASN A 79 27.45 -7.29 -50.24
C ASN A 79 27.99 -8.60 -49.66
N SER A 80 28.34 -9.56 -50.53
CA SER A 80 28.84 -10.87 -50.12
C SER A 80 30.20 -10.83 -49.41
N GLN A 81 30.97 -9.75 -49.59
CA GLN A 81 32.23 -9.45 -48.89
C GLN A 81 32.02 -8.72 -47.55
N GLY A 82 30.78 -8.36 -47.22
CA GLY A 82 30.43 -7.65 -46.00
C GLY A 82 30.65 -6.13 -46.05
N GLU A 83 30.80 -5.54 -47.23
CA GLU A 83 30.93 -4.10 -47.45
C GLU A 83 29.57 -3.44 -47.70
N LYS A 84 29.37 -2.23 -47.19
CA LYS A 84 28.10 -1.50 -47.29
C LYS A 84 27.80 -1.17 -48.75
N LYS A 85 26.60 -1.50 -49.20
CA LYS A 85 26.12 -1.18 -50.56
C LYS A 85 25.01 -0.12 -50.56
N GLN A 86 24.73 0.41 -51.74
CA GLN A 86 23.65 1.35 -51.98
C GLN A 86 22.32 0.77 -51.47
N GLY A 87 21.47 1.62 -50.88
CA GLY A 87 20.19 1.20 -50.28
C GLY A 87 20.22 1.14 -48.76
N SER A 88 21.41 1.18 -48.14
CA SER A 88 21.53 1.42 -46.69
C SER A 88 21.09 2.86 -46.37
N HIS A 89 20.15 3.05 -45.44
CA HIS A 89 19.56 4.35 -45.17
C HIS A 89 18.93 4.44 -43.76
N TYR A 90 18.86 5.67 -43.24
CA TYR A 90 18.14 5.99 -42.01
C TYR A 90 16.77 6.58 -42.32
N TYR A 91 15.72 5.93 -41.84
CA TYR A 91 14.33 6.37 -41.98
C TYR A 91 13.85 6.94 -40.65
N ASN A 92 13.55 8.23 -40.63
CA ASN A 92 12.91 8.87 -39.48
C ASN A 92 11.41 8.52 -39.41
N SER A 93 10.72 9.02 -38.37
CA SER A 93 9.30 8.73 -38.14
C SER A 93 8.39 9.12 -39.30
N ASP A 94 8.62 10.27 -39.92
CA ASP A 94 7.84 10.75 -41.08
C ASP A 94 8.00 9.82 -42.28
N ALA A 95 9.23 9.38 -42.56
CA ALA A 95 9.51 8.44 -43.63
C ALA A 95 8.79 7.10 -43.40
N LEU A 96 8.85 6.56 -42.17
CA LEU A 96 8.15 5.31 -41.82
C LEU A 96 6.62 5.45 -41.98
N THR A 97 6.05 6.57 -41.57
CA THR A 97 4.62 6.85 -41.77
C THR A 97 4.26 6.95 -43.25
N GLY A 98 5.13 7.54 -44.07
CA GLY A 98 4.98 7.58 -45.52
C GLY A 98 4.88 6.19 -46.17
N PHE A 99 5.47 5.16 -45.55
CA PHE A 99 5.38 3.77 -45.98
C PHE A 99 4.18 2.99 -45.41
N GLY A 100 3.29 3.63 -44.63
CA GLY A 100 2.15 2.95 -44.01
C GLY A 100 2.50 2.05 -42.84
N HIS A 101 3.61 2.34 -42.15
CA HIS A 101 4.02 1.70 -40.90
C HIS A 101 2.90 1.74 -39.83
N THR A 102 2.73 0.65 -39.08
CA THR A 102 1.79 0.58 -37.96
C THR A 102 2.46 0.08 -36.69
N ASN A 103 2.52 0.96 -35.68
CA ASN A 103 2.87 0.56 -34.31
C ASN A 103 1.75 -0.30 -33.72
N GLY A 104 2.13 -1.38 -33.07
CA GLY A 104 1.25 -2.37 -32.51
C GLY A 104 1.57 -2.68 -31.05
N ASP A 105 1.26 -3.91 -30.63
CA ASP A 105 1.38 -4.39 -29.26
C ASP A 105 1.79 -5.87 -29.25
N GLN A 106 1.76 -6.51 -28.08
CA GLN A 106 2.12 -7.93 -27.97
C GLN A 106 1.23 -8.88 -28.78
N SER A 107 -0.05 -8.54 -28.95
CA SER A 107 -1.05 -9.35 -29.67
C SER A 107 -1.04 -9.10 -31.18
N SER A 108 -0.58 -7.92 -31.58
CA SER A 108 -0.37 -7.55 -32.97
C SER A 108 0.94 -6.76 -33.08
N PRO A 109 2.10 -7.43 -33.19
CA PRO A 109 3.38 -6.75 -33.19
C PRO A 109 3.52 -5.73 -34.32
N THR A 110 4.25 -4.66 -34.02
CA THR A 110 4.57 -3.58 -34.96
C THR A 110 5.17 -4.13 -36.25
N LYS A 111 4.67 -3.66 -37.41
CA LYS A 111 5.09 -4.11 -38.74
C LYS A 111 5.00 -3.01 -39.78
N GLY A 112 5.83 -3.11 -40.82
CA GLY A 112 5.82 -2.19 -41.95
C GLY A 112 6.55 -2.78 -43.16
N THR A 113 6.41 -2.12 -44.31
CA THR A 113 7.16 -2.46 -45.54
C THR A 113 7.84 -1.20 -46.05
N ILE A 114 9.17 -1.19 -46.11
CA ILE A 114 9.93 -0.09 -46.72
C ILE A 114 10.01 -0.38 -48.21
N THR A 115 9.53 0.54 -49.04
CA THR A 115 9.43 0.33 -50.49
C THR A 115 10.44 1.17 -51.28
N GLY A 116 10.77 0.73 -52.49
CA GLY A 116 11.53 1.52 -53.45
C GLY A 116 13.03 1.65 -53.14
N ILE A 117 13.63 0.66 -52.46
CA ILE A 117 15.04 0.71 -52.07
C ILE A 117 15.93 0.39 -53.27
N GLN A 118 16.70 1.36 -53.73
CA GLN A 118 17.66 1.21 -54.82
C GLN A 118 18.94 0.52 -54.33
N THR A 119 19.25 -0.66 -54.86
CA THR A 119 20.42 -1.47 -54.47
C THR A 119 20.91 -2.33 -55.63
N THR A 120 21.71 -3.37 -55.37
CA THR A 120 22.18 -4.35 -56.36
C THR A 120 21.77 -5.79 -56.03
N SER A 121 21.55 -6.63 -57.04
CA SER A 121 21.29 -8.06 -56.91
C SER A 121 22.52 -8.83 -56.39
N GLY A 122 22.32 -10.03 -55.84
CA GLY A 122 23.41 -10.83 -55.27
C GLY A 122 23.15 -11.31 -53.85
N LYS A 123 24.04 -12.18 -53.36
CA LYS A 123 24.11 -12.56 -51.94
C LYS A 123 24.39 -11.32 -51.10
N SER A 124 23.60 -11.11 -50.05
CA SER A 124 23.64 -9.91 -49.23
C SER A 124 23.44 -10.23 -47.75
N TYR A 125 23.86 -9.31 -46.89
CA TYR A 125 23.54 -9.31 -45.45
C TYR A 125 22.71 -8.08 -45.11
N ILE A 126 21.60 -8.26 -44.39
CA ILE A 126 20.67 -7.17 -44.07
C ILE A 126 20.42 -7.09 -42.57
N TYR A 127 20.61 -5.88 -42.04
CA TYR A 127 20.45 -5.56 -40.62
C TYR A 127 19.57 -4.33 -40.42
N GLY A 128 18.86 -4.29 -39.29
CA GLY A 128 17.96 -3.22 -38.91
C GLY A 128 18.18 -2.77 -37.48
N ILE A 129 18.21 -1.46 -37.26
CA ILE A 129 18.36 -0.86 -35.93
C ILE A 129 17.25 0.17 -35.77
N ALA A 130 16.35 -0.04 -34.81
CA ALA A 130 15.20 0.83 -34.60
C ALA A 130 15.27 1.59 -33.28
N ASN A 131 14.64 2.76 -33.24
CA ASN A 131 14.70 3.71 -32.11
C ASN A 131 16.14 4.16 -31.80
N VAL A 132 16.90 4.45 -32.85
CA VAL A 132 18.27 4.96 -32.81
C VAL A 132 18.32 6.30 -32.08
N GLU A 133 17.34 7.17 -32.28
CA GLU A 133 17.30 8.48 -31.63
C GLU A 133 16.34 8.48 -30.44
N GLY A 134 16.74 9.16 -29.36
CA GLY A 134 15.90 9.36 -28.18
C GLY A 134 15.70 8.11 -27.30
N ASN A 135 16.50 7.06 -27.48
CA ASN A 135 16.54 5.91 -26.59
C ASN A 135 17.39 6.19 -25.33
N GLU A 136 17.28 5.28 -24.36
CA GLU A 136 17.96 5.39 -23.05
C GLU A 136 19.28 4.59 -22.97
N LEU A 137 19.77 4.05 -24.09
CA LEU A 137 20.98 3.23 -24.23
C LEU A 137 22.07 3.92 -25.09
N ASP A 138 22.04 5.24 -25.21
CA ASP A 138 23.00 6.05 -25.96
C ASP A 138 23.48 7.25 -25.12
N LYS A 139 24.27 6.97 -24.08
CA LYS A 139 24.73 7.97 -23.08
C LYS A 139 25.31 9.26 -23.67
N LYS A 140 25.91 9.20 -24.86
CA LYS A 140 26.52 10.35 -25.54
C LYS A 140 25.64 10.94 -26.65
N GLY A 141 24.51 10.31 -26.99
CA GLY A 141 23.69 10.71 -28.13
C GLY A 141 24.40 10.55 -29.48
N GLU A 142 25.36 9.63 -29.57
CA GLU A 142 26.26 9.47 -30.72
C GLU A 142 25.94 8.25 -31.58
N LEU A 143 24.96 7.42 -31.20
CA LEU A 143 24.66 6.15 -31.87
C LEU A 143 24.38 6.37 -33.35
N LYS A 144 23.52 7.33 -33.70
CA LYS A 144 23.23 7.66 -35.11
C LYS A 144 24.50 8.03 -35.88
N ALA A 145 25.34 8.90 -35.33
CA ALA A 145 26.58 9.34 -35.97
C ALA A 145 27.61 8.21 -36.10
N LYS A 146 27.59 7.21 -35.21
CA LYS A 146 28.37 5.97 -35.34
C LYS A 146 27.83 5.10 -36.48
N LEU A 147 26.50 4.91 -36.53
CA LEU A 147 25.84 4.15 -37.59
C LEU A 147 26.08 4.77 -38.99
N ASP A 148 26.04 6.10 -39.11
CA ASP A 148 26.31 6.81 -40.37
C ASP A 148 27.72 6.54 -40.93
N ARG A 149 28.68 6.18 -40.07
CA ARG A 149 30.08 5.89 -40.43
C ARG A 149 30.36 4.42 -40.71
N VAL A 150 29.42 3.51 -40.45
CA VAL A 150 29.59 2.07 -40.71
C VAL A 150 29.70 1.81 -42.21
N ASN A 151 30.75 1.11 -42.63
CA ASN A 151 31.00 0.70 -44.00
C ASN A 151 31.15 -0.82 -44.15
N SER A 152 31.19 -1.58 -43.05
CA SER A 152 31.22 -3.05 -43.11
C SER A 152 30.37 -3.72 -42.02
N VAL A 153 30.01 -4.99 -42.24
CA VAL A 153 29.31 -5.82 -41.25
C VAL A 153 30.12 -5.91 -39.95
N ASN A 154 31.45 -6.02 -40.05
CA ASN A 154 32.32 -6.11 -38.88
C ASN A 154 32.30 -4.83 -38.05
N GLU A 155 32.29 -3.66 -38.70
CA GLU A 155 32.14 -2.38 -38.01
C GLU A 155 30.78 -2.27 -37.31
N LEU A 156 29.69 -2.75 -37.94
CA LEU A 156 28.37 -2.76 -37.31
C LEU A 156 28.33 -3.65 -36.07
N LYS A 157 28.85 -4.88 -36.16
CA LYS A 157 28.87 -5.86 -35.07
C LYS A 157 29.75 -5.46 -33.89
N ALA A 158 30.71 -4.55 -34.12
CA ALA A 158 31.58 -4.01 -33.08
C ALA A 158 30.94 -2.86 -32.28
N ILE A 159 29.78 -2.33 -32.71
CA ILE A 159 29.09 -1.26 -31.97
C ILE A 159 28.46 -1.82 -30.69
N PHE A 160 28.64 -1.08 -29.60
CA PHE A 160 27.99 -1.30 -28.32
C PHE A 160 27.18 -0.07 -27.89
N THR A 161 26.25 -0.30 -26.97
CA THR A 161 25.34 0.67 -26.37
C THR A 161 25.67 0.86 -24.90
N THR A 162 25.32 2.00 -24.33
CA THR A 162 25.60 2.30 -22.91
C THR A 162 24.43 3.05 -22.31
N LEU A 163 23.96 2.62 -21.14
CA LEU A 163 22.90 3.28 -20.37
C LEU A 163 23.18 4.78 -20.20
N ASN A 164 22.17 5.60 -20.42
CA ASN A 164 22.29 7.05 -20.22
C ASN A 164 22.62 7.40 -18.77
N ASN A 165 22.02 6.67 -17.84
CA ASN A 165 22.20 6.83 -16.40
C ASN A 165 22.56 5.48 -15.79
N ASP A 166 23.68 5.43 -15.06
CA ASP A 166 24.15 4.22 -14.42
C ASP A 166 23.13 3.78 -13.34
N GLY A 167 22.82 2.47 -13.28
CA GLY A 167 21.82 1.93 -12.36
C GLY A 167 20.35 2.23 -12.74
N ASN A 168 20.09 2.81 -13.92
CA ASN A 168 18.71 3.08 -14.36
C ASN A 168 17.99 1.80 -14.78
N ILE A 169 17.00 1.44 -13.97
CA ILE A 169 16.13 0.28 -14.15
C ILE A 169 14.74 0.64 -14.71
N ASN A 170 14.48 1.94 -14.92
CA ASN A 170 13.27 2.43 -15.54
C ASN A 170 13.52 2.72 -17.03
N ARG A 171 12.47 2.59 -17.84
CA ARG A 171 12.43 3.09 -19.21
C ARG A 171 11.21 3.99 -19.30
N GLU A 172 11.44 5.28 -19.47
CA GLU A 172 10.40 6.31 -19.42
C GLU A 172 9.94 6.72 -20.82
N THR A 173 10.68 6.31 -21.85
CA THR A 173 10.38 6.62 -23.25
C THR A 173 9.90 5.36 -24.00
N PRO A 174 8.90 5.47 -24.89
CA PRO A 174 8.50 4.36 -25.76
C PRO A 174 9.47 4.24 -26.96
N ARG A 175 10.77 4.25 -26.67
CA ARG A 175 11.90 4.21 -27.62
C ARG A 175 12.91 3.16 -27.18
N LEU A 176 12.44 1.96 -26.85
CA LEU A 176 13.33 0.84 -26.55
C LEU A 176 14.19 0.53 -27.77
N LEU A 177 15.51 0.64 -27.63
CA LEU A 177 16.45 0.37 -28.73
C LEU A 177 16.30 -1.08 -29.19
N MET A 178 16.20 -1.28 -30.50
CA MET A 178 16.05 -2.61 -31.10
C MET A 178 17.09 -2.83 -32.19
N SER A 179 17.47 -4.09 -32.37
CA SER A 179 18.36 -4.54 -33.43
C SER A 179 17.90 -5.87 -33.99
N GLY A 180 18.21 -6.17 -35.24
CA GLY A 180 18.19 -7.53 -35.72
C GLY A 180 18.51 -7.69 -37.19
N THR A 181 18.24 -8.89 -37.70
CA THR A 181 18.68 -9.37 -39.00
C THR A 181 17.48 -9.74 -39.88
N PHE A 182 17.68 -9.74 -41.19
CA PHE A 182 16.68 -10.21 -42.13
C PHE A 182 16.61 -11.74 -42.15
N GLU A 183 15.48 -12.28 -41.74
CA GLU A 183 15.20 -13.71 -41.82
C GLU A 183 14.65 -14.04 -43.21
N SER A 184 15.50 -14.60 -44.07
CA SER A 184 15.08 -15.05 -45.38
C SER A 184 14.12 -16.25 -45.29
N ALA A 185 13.04 -16.22 -46.08
CA ALA A 185 12.14 -17.34 -46.26
C ALA A 185 12.69 -18.39 -47.27
N ASP A 186 13.88 -18.16 -47.82
CA ASP A 186 14.57 -19.13 -48.67
C ASP A 186 15.02 -20.35 -47.85
N ASN A 187 14.52 -21.52 -48.19
CA ASN A 187 14.83 -22.78 -47.50
C ASN A 187 16.21 -23.35 -47.87
N THR A 188 16.89 -22.78 -48.86
CA THR A 188 18.26 -23.16 -49.22
C THR A 188 19.31 -22.50 -48.33
N ILE A 189 18.96 -21.43 -47.61
CA ILE A 189 19.83 -20.75 -46.65
C ILE A 189 19.71 -21.46 -45.29
N THR A 190 20.84 -21.88 -44.73
CA THR A 190 20.92 -22.49 -43.39
C THR A 190 20.45 -21.54 -42.29
N ASN A 191 19.93 -22.06 -41.18
CA ASN A 191 19.47 -21.24 -40.06
C ASN A 191 20.60 -20.37 -39.47
N GLU A 192 21.83 -20.87 -39.45
CA GLU A 192 23.02 -20.15 -38.98
C GLU A 192 23.30 -18.93 -39.89
N ALA A 193 23.23 -19.11 -41.20
CA ALA A 193 23.37 -18.01 -42.16
C ALA A 193 22.19 -17.03 -42.12
N LYS A 194 20.96 -17.48 -41.82
CA LYS A 194 19.80 -16.60 -41.60
C LYS A 194 19.96 -15.76 -40.34
N ALA A 195 20.50 -16.32 -39.26
CA ALA A 195 20.82 -15.58 -38.04
C ALA A 195 21.81 -14.44 -38.32
N GLU A 196 22.68 -14.63 -39.31
CA GLU A 196 23.60 -13.61 -39.83
C GLU A 196 23.00 -12.63 -40.83
N GLY A 197 21.68 -12.69 -41.08
CA GLY A 197 20.98 -11.81 -42.01
C GLY A 197 21.23 -12.10 -43.49
N THR A 198 21.71 -13.30 -43.82
CA THR A 198 22.01 -13.69 -45.20
C THR A 198 20.72 -13.82 -46.02
N CYS A 199 20.70 -13.19 -47.19
CA CYS A 199 19.64 -13.35 -48.19
C CYS A 199 20.17 -13.21 -49.62
N TYR A 200 19.35 -13.56 -50.60
CA TYR A 200 19.62 -13.29 -52.01
C TYR A 200 18.68 -12.21 -52.54
N ILE A 201 19.27 -11.15 -53.10
CA ILE A 201 18.51 -10.10 -53.79
C ILE A 201 18.38 -10.49 -55.27
N PRO A 202 17.15 -10.68 -55.80
CA PRO A 202 16.94 -11.15 -57.15
C PRO A 202 17.19 -10.05 -58.19
N VAL A 203 17.60 -10.44 -59.40
CA VAL A 203 17.87 -9.54 -60.53
C VAL A 203 16.62 -8.79 -61.05
N ARG A 204 15.42 -9.29 -60.77
CA ARG A 204 14.16 -8.67 -61.20
C ARG A 204 13.65 -7.57 -60.24
N GLY A 205 14.26 -7.41 -59.07
CA GLY A 205 13.76 -6.50 -58.03
C GLY A 205 12.44 -6.96 -57.38
N GLY A 206 11.76 -6.04 -56.70
CA GLY A 206 10.48 -6.26 -56.02
C GLY A 206 10.60 -6.69 -54.55
N ALA A 207 9.51 -7.23 -53.99
CA ALA A 207 9.47 -7.65 -52.59
C ALA A 207 10.41 -8.83 -52.32
N ILE A 208 11.31 -8.66 -51.34
CA ILE A 208 12.23 -9.73 -50.93
C ILE A 208 11.49 -10.70 -50.01
N ASN A 209 11.59 -12.00 -50.32
CA ASN A 209 10.92 -13.05 -49.54
C ASN A 209 11.62 -13.29 -48.19
N GLY A 210 11.07 -12.71 -47.14
CA GLY A 210 11.58 -12.80 -45.77
C GLY A 210 11.11 -11.62 -44.92
N THR A 211 11.64 -11.47 -43.71
CA THR A 211 11.28 -10.36 -42.82
C THR A 211 12.45 -9.94 -41.94
N LEU A 212 12.66 -8.63 -41.83
CA LEU A 212 13.58 -8.04 -40.88
C LEU A 212 12.99 -8.09 -39.46
N ARG A 213 13.57 -8.92 -38.59
CA ARG A 213 13.09 -9.06 -37.20
C ARG A 213 13.85 -8.14 -36.28
N LEU A 214 13.13 -7.24 -35.60
CA LEU A 214 13.69 -6.32 -34.62
C LEU A 214 13.46 -6.86 -33.21
N CYS A 215 14.57 -7.06 -32.48
CA CYS A 215 14.60 -7.52 -31.09
C CYS A 215 15.09 -6.39 -30.19
N ARG A 216 14.41 -6.16 -29.06
CA ARG A 216 14.83 -5.18 -28.05
C ARG A 216 16.16 -5.56 -27.44
N LEU A 217 16.99 -4.58 -27.10
CA LEU A 217 18.22 -4.81 -26.35
C LEU A 217 17.95 -5.05 -24.86
N ASP A 218 16.90 -4.43 -24.33
CA ASP A 218 16.46 -4.65 -22.96
C ASP A 218 15.68 -5.96 -22.81
N SER A 219 15.83 -6.55 -21.63
CA SER A 219 14.91 -7.51 -21.03
C SER A 219 14.00 -6.80 -20.03
N HIS A 220 12.87 -7.42 -19.70
CA HIS A 220 11.91 -6.89 -18.74
C HIS A 220 11.64 -7.94 -17.66
N ILE A 221 11.90 -7.58 -16.40
CA ILE A 221 11.78 -8.45 -15.24
C ILE A 221 10.59 -8.03 -14.39
N GLN A 222 9.77 -8.98 -14.00
CA GLN A 222 8.65 -8.78 -13.07
C GLN A 222 8.77 -9.73 -11.88
N PHE A 223 8.60 -9.20 -10.67
CA PHE A 223 8.43 -9.96 -9.44
C PHE A 223 6.96 -9.98 -9.05
N LYS A 224 6.48 -11.16 -8.63
CA LYS A 224 5.16 -11.38 -8.04
C LYS A 224 5.35 -12.16 -6.74
N ILE A 225 5.12 -11.49 -5.62
CA ILE A 225 5.28 -12.06 -4.27
C ILE A 225 3.90 -12.48 -3.78
N ASN A 226 3.73 -13.78 -3.58
CA ASN A 226 2.55 -14.41 -3.01
C ASN A 226 2.81 -14.71 -1.54
N LEU A 227 1.82 -14.45 -0.69
CA LEU A 227 1.92 -14.70 0.75
C LEU A 227 1.21 -16.01 1.10
N GLY A 228 1.84 -16.84 1.92
CA GLY A 228 1.25 -18.05 2.47
C GLY A 228 0.28 -17.75 3.63
N ASP A 229 -0.57 -18.73 3.96
CA ASP A 229 -1.68 -18.58 4.92
C ASP A 229 -1.24 -18.25 6.36
N LYS A 230 0.03 -18.50 6.70
CA LYS A 230 0.60 -18.19 8.04
C LYS A 230 0.95 -16.72 8.22
N ILE A 231 1.04 -15.95 7.13
CA ILE A 231 1.45 -14.55 7.16
C ILE A 231 0.22 -13.68 7.49
N GLU A 232 0.12 -13.21 8.72
CA GLU A 232 -1.00 -12.36 9.15
C GLU A 232 -0.85 -10.91 8.69
N LYS A 233 0.38 -10.42 8.68
CA LYS A 233 0.74 -9.08 8.20
C LYS A 233 2.05 -9.14 7.46
N PHE A 234 2.10 -8.43 6.35
CA PHE A 234 3.28 -8.32 5.51
C PHE A 234 3.41 -6.87 5.02
N GLU A 235 4.62 -6.34 5.11
CA GLU A 235 4.99 -5.04 4.58
C GLU A 235 6.27 -5.22 3.75
N LEU A 236 6.18 -4.98 2.44
CA LEU A 236 7.33 -4.86 1.55
C LEU A 236 7.95 -3.48 1.76
N THR A 237 9.08 -3.39 2.47
CA THR A 237 9.69 -2.11 2.87
C THR A 237 10.52 -1.50 1.75
N SER A 238 11.30 -2.32 1.04
CA SER A 238 12.06 -1.87 -0.14
C SER A 238 12.51 -3.02 -1.05
N TRP A 239 12.98 -2.67 -2.25
CA TRP A 239 13.71 -3.57 -3.14
C TRP A 239 14.81 -2.83 -3.92
N GLN A 240 15.84 -3.55 -4.36
CA GLN A 240 16.97 -3.00 -5.11
C GLN A 240 17.57 -4.03 -6.07
N VAL A 241 18.00 -3.59 -7.24
CA VAL A 241 18.66 -4.44 -8.26
C VAL A 241 20.15 -4.20 -8.22
N TYR A 242 20.92 -5.27 -8.10
CA TYR A 242 22.37 -5.25 -8.05
C TYR A 242 22.99 -5.78 -9.33
N ASN A 243 24.18 -5.28 -9.68
CA ASN A 243 24.94 -5.70 -10.86
C ASN A 243 24.19 -5.56 -12.19
N ILE A 244 23.64 -4.37 -12.46
CA ILE A 244 23.00 -4.05 -13.74
C ILE A 244 24.09 -3.73 -14.78
N PRO A 245 24.14 -4.44 -15.93
CA PRO A 245 25.11 -4.15 -16.97
C PRO A 245 24.87 -2.77 -17.60
N THR A 246 25.90 -1.93 -17.61
CA THR A 246 25.83 -0.58 -18.18
C THR A 246 25.92 -0.59 -19.69
N SER A 247 26.47 -1.64 -20.29
CA SER A 247 26.69 -1.73 -21.74
C SER A 247 26.36 -3.11 -22.28
N SER A 248 26.02 -3.18 -23.56
CA SER A 248 25.79 -4.41 -24.32
C SER A 248 26.11 -4.17 -25.79
N TYR A 249 26.35 -5.23 -26.56
CA TYR A 249 26.51 -5.10 -28.00
C TYR A 249 25.20 -4.65 -28.66
N LEU A 250 25.30 -3.82 -29.70
CA LEU A 250 24.13 -3.41 -30.47
C LEU A 250 23.51 -4.61 -31.18
N ILE A 251 24.32 -5.40 -31.89
CA ILE A 251 23.92 -6.68 -32.49
C ILE A 251 24.16 -7.80 -31.49
N ALA A 252 23.33 -8.85 -31.47
CA ALA A 252 23.47 -9.94 -30.50
C ALA A 252 24.81 -10.68 -30.62
N HIS A 253 25.41 -11.03 -29.48
CA HIS A 253 26.61 -11.87 -29.34
C HIS A 253 26.33 -13.03 -28.37
N THR A 254 27.24 -14.01 -28.33
CA THR A 254 27.17 -15.16 -27.40
C THR A 254 27.55 -14.78 -25.97
N ASP A 255 28.35 -13.73 -25.82
CA ASP A 255 28.95 -13.30 -24.55
C ASP A 255 28.69 -11.82 -24.28
N ASN A 256 28.82 -11.41 -23.01
CA ASN A 256 28.75 -9.99 -22.64
C ASN A 256 29.83 -9.16 -23.34
N TYR A 257 29.57 -7.87 -23.51
CA TYR A 257 30.60 -6.94 -23.98
C TYR A 257 31.76 -6.86 -22.97
N PRO A 258 33.02 -7.10 -23.36
CA PRO A 258 34.14 -7.26 -22.42
C PRO A 258 34.41 -6.04 -21.51
N GLU A 259 34.13 -4.82 -21.98
CA GLU A 259 34.33 -3.59 -21.20
C GLU A 259 33.06 -3.14 -20.47
N THR A 260 32.06 -4.02 -20.34
CA THR A 260 30.84 -3.72 -19.58
C THR A 260 31.18 -3.44 -18.12
N THR A 261 30.72 -2.30 -17.62
CA THR A 261 30.70 -2.03 -16.18
C THR A 261 29.34 -2.37 -15.60
N TYR A 262 29.25 -2.45 -14.28
CA TYR A 262 28.02 -2.81 -13.57
C TYR A 262 27.67 -1.72 -12.56
N SER A 263 26.38 -1.54 -12.31
CA SER A 263 25.89 -0.55 -11.35
C SER A 263 24.65 -1.05 -10.64
N ASN A 264 24.43 -0.59 -9.42
CA ASN A 264 23.24 -0.94 -8.65
C ASN A 264 22.16 0.12 -8.88
N SER A 265 20.89 -0.26 -8.78
CA SER A 265 19.81 0.71 -8.72
C SER A 265 19.83 1.44 -7.36
N GLY A 266 19.14 2.57 -7.27
CA GLY A 266 18.75 3.11 -5.97
C GLY A 266 17.73 2.19 -5.29
N GLU A 267 17.66 2.23 -3.96
CA GLU A 267 16.62 1.53 -3.18
C GLU A 267 15.23 2.07 -3.55
N GLN A 268 14.29 1.16 -3.81
CA GLN A 268 12.94 1.48 -4.26
C GLN A 268 11.93 1.17 -3.15
N ASN A 269 11.08 2.15 -2.80
CA ASN A 269 9.97 2.00 -1.85
C ASN A 269 8.61 2.38 -2.46
N SER A 270 8.56 2.53 -3.79
CA SER A 270 7.38 2.94 -4.55
C SER A 270 7.25 2.14 -5.86
N GLY A 271 6.10 2.25 -6.54
CA GLY A 271 5.82 1.48 -7.76
C GLY A 271 5.55 -0.01 -7.50
N ILE A 272 5.06 -0.32 -6.30
CA ILE A 272 4.53 -1.62 -5.88
C ILE A 272 3.02 -1.62 -6.13
N THR A 273 2.53 -2.63 -6.83
CA THR A 273 1.09 -2.85 -7.04
C THR A 273 0.63 -4.01 -6.17
N ILE A 274 -0.51 -3.87 -5.51
CA ILE A 274 -1.12 -4.90 -4.67
C ILE A 274 -2.46 -5.28 -5.29
N ASP A 275 -2.61 -6.54 -5.70
CA ASP A 275 -3.85 -7.12 -6.21
C ASP A 275 -4.04 -8.52 -5.62
N ASN A 276 -5.19 -8.78 -4.98
CA ASN A 276 -5.51 -10.06 -4.32
C ASN A 276 -4.37 -10.63 -3.44
N ASN A 277 -3.77 -9.81 -2.57
CA ASN A 277 -2.62 -10.16 -1.72
C ASN A 277 -1.32 -10.54 -2.47
N VAL A 278 -1.22 -10.22 -3.77
CA VAL A 278 0.01 -10.37 -4.55
C VAL A 278 0.70 -9.02 -4.68
N TYR A 279 1.92 -8.92 -4.16
CA TYR A 279 2.75 -7.73 -4.27
C TYR A 279 3.57 -7.83 -5.55
N SER A 280 3.50 -6.82 -6.41
CA SER A 280 4.17 -6.85 -7.72
C SER A 280 5.00 -5.60 -7.99
N PHE A 281 6.20 -5.80 -8.53
CA PHE A 281 7.04 -4.74 -9.09
C PHE A 281 7.80 -5.26 -10.32
N GLY A 282 8.37 -4.37 -11.12
CA GLY A 282 9.12 -4.76 -12.32
C GLY A 282 10.06 -3.68 -12.83
N PHE A 283 11.01 -4.08 -13.68
CA PHE A 283 12.10 -3.24 -14.17
C PHE A 283 12.69 -3.72 -15.50
N TYR A 284 13.47 -2.86 -16.16
CA TYR A 284 14.19 -3.16 -17.41
C TYR A 284 15.71 -3.19 -17.20
N MET A 285 16.39 -4.04 -17.95
CA MET A 285 17.86 -4.08 -18.00
C MET A 285 18.36 -4.62 -19.33
N GLN A 286 19.56 -4.18 -19.75
CA GLN A 286 20.29 -4.81 -20.85
C GLN A 286 20.65 -6.26 -20.48
N GLU A 287 21.04 -7.06 -21.47
CA GLU A 287 21.37 -8.46 -21.22
C GLU A 287 22.56 -8.66 -20.27
N ASN A 288 22.47 -9.68 -19.42
CA ASN A 288 23.55 -10.19 -18.60
C ASN A 288 23.67 -11.70 -18.83
N LEU A 289 24.80 -12.17 -19.35
CA LEU A 289 24.99 -13.54 -19.85
C LEU A 289 25.93 -14.36 -18.95
N LYS A 290 26.05 -13.97 -17.68
CA LYS A 290 26.85 -14.66 -16.67
C LYS A 290 26.42 -16.11 -16.51
N GLU A 291 27.42 -16.98 -16.36
CA GLU A 291 27.24 -18.42 -16.24
C GLU A 291 27.24 -18.89 -14.79
N ALA A 292 26.71 -20.09 -14.57
CA ALA A 292 26.90 -20.79 -13.31
C ALA A 292 28.33 -21.32 -13.20
N ILE A 293 28.81 -21.34 -11.96
CA ILE A 293 30.00 -22.10 -11.56
C ILE A 293 29.50 -23.43 -10.99
N THR A 294 29.49 -24.47 -11.82
CA THR A 294 28.95 -25.79 -11.46
C THR A 294 29.75 -26.48 -10.36
N GLN A 295 31.07 -26.21 -10.31
CA GLN A 295 31.93 -26.57 -9.19
C GLN A 295 32.82 -25.38 -8.80
N ASP A 296 32.76 -24.98 -7.53
CA ASP A 296 33.46 -23.80 -7.00
C ASP A 296 34.97 -24.07 -6.75
N ARG A 297 35.73 -23.05 -6.35
CA ARG A 297 37.19 -23.17 -6.10
C ARG A 297 37.56 -24.01 -4.87
N GLU A 298 36.57 -24.33 -4.03
CA GLU A 298 36.71 -25.19 -2.85
C GLU A 298 36.21 -26.63 -3.11
N GLY A 299 35.69 -26.90 -4.31
CA GLY A 299 35.22 -28.21 -4.75
C GLY A 299 33.74 -28.47 -4.51
N ASN A 300 32.97 -27.51 -4.01
CA ASN A 300 31.52 -27.63 -3.79
C ASN A 300 30.77 -27.62 -5.12
N VAL A 301 29.65 -28.34 -5.19
CA VAL A 301 28.86 -28.52 -6.42
C VAL A 301 27.51 -27.82 -6.29
N LEU A 302 27.11 -27.10 -7.34
CA LEU A 302 25.77 -26.52 -7.46
C LEU A 302 24.75 -27.66 -7.64
N SER A 303 23.99 -27.97 -6.59
CA SER A 303 23.14 -29.18 -6.54
C SER A 303 21.66 -28.87 -6.30
N LYS A 304 21.37 -27.79 -5.59
CA LYS A 304 20.02 -27.32 -5.28
C LYS A 304 19.92 -25.81 -5.49
N TYR A 305 18.69 -25.31 -5.63
CA TYR A 305 18.45 -23.89 -5.88
C TYR A 305 19.05 -22.96 -4.80
N THR A 306 19.02 -23.37 -3.53
CA THR A 306 19.56 -22.56 -2.42
C THR A 306 21.08 -22.44 -2.44
N ASP A 307 21.80 -23.29 -3.19
CA ASP A 307 23.25 -23.17 -3.36
C ASP A 307 23.61 -21.92 -4.20
N ARG A 308 22.67 -21.38 -5.00
CA ARG A 308 22.90 -20.18 -5.83
C ARG A 308 23.32 -18.96 -5.02
N GLU A 309 22.85 -18.88 -3.78
CA GLU A 309 23.03 -17.72 -2.91
C GLU A 309 24.13 -17.96 -1.85
N LYS A 310 24.86 -19.08 -1.92
CA LYS A 310 25.99 -19.34 -1.01
C LYS A 310 27.19 -18.48 -1.36
N GLU A 311 27.81 -17.92 -0.33
CA GLU A 311 29.00 -17.09 -0.44
C GLU A 311 30.25 -17.79 0.09
N TYR A 312 31.41 -17.35 -0.39
CA TYR A 312 32.67 -17.69 0.26
C TYR A 312 32.72 -17.03 1.64
N LYS A 313 33.27 -17.73 2.62
CA LYS A 313 33.42 -17.24 3.99
C LYS A 313 34.81 -16.64 4.21
N ASN A 314 34.88 -15.57 4.99
CA ASN A 314 36.15 -14.99 5.45
C ASN A 314 36.72 -15.76 6.65
N GLU A 315 37.92 -15.39 7.13
CA GLU A 315 38.59 -16.07 8.26
C GLU A 315 37.76 -16.10 9.56
N ASN A 316 36.83 -15.15 9.73
CA ASN A 316 35.94 -15.07 10.90
C ASN A 316 34.61 -15.82 10.69
N GLY A 317 34.44 -16.52 9.57
CA GLY A 317 33.20 -17.23 9.21
C GLY A 317 32.11 -16.34 8.61
N GLY A 318 32.36 -15.04 8.39
CA GLY A 318 31.41 -14.11 7.78
C GLY A 318 31.36 -14.19 6.26
N ASN A 319 30.26 -13.76 5.66
CA ASN A 319 30.11 -13.62 4.22
C ASN A 319 31.12 -12.61 3.63
N THR A 320 31.63 -12.90 2.43
CA THR A 320 32.65 -12.08 1.75
C THR A 320 32.05 -11.09 0.76
N GLY A 321 30.79 -11.28 0.36
CA GLY A 321 30.17 -10.64 -0.80
C GLY A 321 30.47 -11.37 -2.12
N GLU A 322 31.24 -12.46 -2.12
CA GLU A 322 31.59 -13.25 -3.31
C GLU A 322 30.79 -14.57 -3.33
N TYR A 323 29.86 -14.70 -4.28
CA TYR A 323 29.04 -15.90 -4.46
C TYR A 323 29.84 -17.06 -5.06
N ARG A 324 29.56 -18.29 -4.60
CA ARG A 324 30.31 -19.51 -4.97
C ARG A 324 29.99 -20.05 -6.35
N HIS A 325 28.71 -19.99 -6.71
CA HIS A 325 28.13 -20.77 -7.82
C HIS A 325 27.72 -19.93 -9.03
N VAL A 326 28.20 -18.69 -9.11
CA VAL A 326 27.91 -17.79 -10.21
C VAL A 326 29.12 -16.92 -10.53
N GLU A 327 29.31 -16.62 -11.81
CA GLU A 327 30.33 -15.66 -12.22
C GLU A 327 30.09 -14.26 -11.62
N GLU A 328 31.19 -13.57 -11.32
CA GLU A 328 31.15 -12.21 -10.79
C GLU A 328 30.30 -11.28 -11.67
N ASN A 329 29.51 -10.42 -11.01
CA ASN A 329 28.59 -9.46 -11.62
C ASN A 329 27.33 -10.07 -12.26
N ALA A 330 26.91 -11.28 -11.84
CA ALA A 330 25.55 -11.72 -12.10
C ALA A 330 24.53 -10.84 -11.38
N THR A 331 23.43 -10.54 -12.06
CA THR A 331 22.39 -9.63 -11.53
C THR A 331 21.53 -10.36 -10.52
N TYR A 332 21.28 -9.72 -9.38
CA TYR A 332 20.35 -10.21 -8.36
C TYR A 332 19.47 -9.08 -7.84
N VAL A 333 18.39 -9.45 -7.15
CA VAL A 333 17.45 -8.52 -6.51
C VAL A 333 17.46 -8.76 -5.01
N GLU A 334 17.61 -7.67 -4.26
CA GLU A 334 17.41 -7.61 -2.82
C GLU A 334 15.98 -7.14 -2.54
N ILE A 335 15.26 -7.83 -1.66
CA ILE A 335 13.91 -7.49 -1.22
C ILE A 335 13.90 -7.44 0.31
N LYS A 336 13.47 -6.32 0.90
CA LYS A 336 13.32 -6.18 2.35
C LYS A 336 11.86 -6.17 2.75
N ALA A 337 11.51 -6.89 3.81
CA ALA A 337 10.14 -6.96 4.29
C ALA A 337 10.05 -7.12 5.80
N LYS A 338 8.94 -6.65 6.37
CA LYS A 338 8.55 -6.89 7.77
C LYS A 338 7.29 -7.73 7.81
N MET A 339 7.22 -8.72 8.70
CA MET A 339 6.05 -9.58 8.82
C MET A 339 5.73 -10.05 10.23
N ASN A 340 4.44 -10.29 10.45
CA ASN A 340 3.92 -11.06 11.59
C ASN A 340 3.41 -12.40 11.06
N ILE A 341 3.78 -13.48 11.73
CA ILE A 341 3.51 -14.86 11.31
C ILE A 341 2.84 -15.59 12.48
N THR A 342 1.76 -16.31 12.20
CA THR A 342 1.13 -17.18 13.20
C THR A 342 2.10 -18.30 13.58
N ASN A 343 2.41 -18.44 14.87
CA ASN A 343 3.28 -19.50 15.34
C ASN A 343 2.48 -20.80 15.55
N ALA A 344 2.65 -21.79 14.67
CA ALA A 344 1.92 -23.07 14.78
C ALA A 344 2.28 -23.87 16.05
N SER A 345 3.46 -23.63 16.62
CA SER A 345 3.94 -24.29 17.85
C SER A 345 3.45 -23.60 19.13
N ASN A 346 2.93 -22.37 19.03
CA ASN A 346 2.30 -21.62 20.12
C ASN A 346 1.10 -20.83 19.59
N PRO A 347 -0.15 -21.33 19.74
CA PRO A 347 -1.36 -20.69 19.18
C PRO A 347 -1.60 -19.24 19.63
N ASP A 348 -1.01 -18.83 20.77
CA ASP A 348 -1.09 -17.46 21.30
C ASP A 348 0.20 -16.63 21.03
N GLY A 349 1.20 -17.23 20.38
CA GLY A 349 2.49 -16.63 20.07
C GLY A 349 2.51 -15.94 18.71
N ILE A 350 3.02 -14.71 18.67
CA ILE A 350 3.31 -13.99 17.42
C ILE A 350 4.79 -14.18 17.11
N ARG A 351 5.11 -14.68 15.91
CA ARG A 351 6.47 -14.63 15.35
C ARG A 351 6.61 -13.34 14.55
N THR A 352 7.62 -12.54 14.84
CA THR A 352 7.92 -11.32 14.07
C THR A 352 9.23 -11.49 13.33
N ALA A 353 9.29 -11.01 12.09
CA ALA A 353 10.51 -11.05 11.31
C ALA A 353 10.74 -9.76 10.52
N ASP A 354 11.99 -9.29 10.51
CA ASP A 354 12.53 -8.34 9.53
C ASP A 354 13.51 -9.12 8.65
N VAL A 355 13.24 -9.17 7.34
CA VAL A 355 13.89 -10.11 6.44
C VAL A 355 14.40 -9.44 5.18
N LYS A 356 15.50 -9.99 4.68
CA LYS A 356 16.16 -9.65 3.42
C LYS A 356 16.21 -10.90 2.55
N TYR A 357 15.65 -10.82 1.35
CA TYR A 357 15.72 -11.88 0.34
C TYR A 357 16.68 -11.47 -0.76
N ILE A 358 17.63 -12.34 -1.09
CA ILE A 358 18.52 -12.23 -2.25
C ILE A 358 18.09 -13.26 -3.29
N ILE A 359 17.86 -12.79 -4.52
CA ILE A 359 17.42 -13.64 -5.64
C ILE A 359 18.25 -13.31 -6.87
N HIS A 360 19.20 -14.18 -7.23
CA HIS A 360 19.88 -14.09 -8.51
C HIS A 360 18.92 -14.33 -9.68
N LEU A 361 19.00 -13.46 -10.69
CA LEU A 361 18.21 -13.57 -11.91
C LEU A 361 18.70 -14.72 -12.79
N GLY A 362 17.85 -15.11 -13.74
CA GLY A 362 18.00 -16.30 -14.57
C GLY A 362 17.33 -17.52 -13.90
N GLY A 363 16.97 -18.50 -14.71
CA GLY A 363 16.55 -19.81 -14.22
C GLY A 363 15.42 -19.81 -13.19
N GLY A 364 15.42 -20.84 -12.34
CA GLY A 364 14.48 -21.03 -11.25
C GLY A 364 14.73 -22.38 -10.57
N ALA A 365 13.82 -22.84 -9.71
CA ALA A 365 13.99 -24.12 -9.02
C ALA A 365 14.19 -25.34 -9.96
N ASN A 366 13.72 -25.24 -11.21
CA ASN A 366 13.86 -26.29 -12.23
C ASN A 366 15.04 -26.05 -13.21
N ASP A 367 15.78 -24.96 -13.05
CA ASP A 367 16.87 -24.52 -13.94
C ASP A 367 17.91 -23.75 -13.11
N ILE A 368 18.58 -24.46 -12.21
CA ILE A 368 19.42 -23.86 -11.16
C ILE A 368 20.74 -23.29 -11.71
N GLU A 369 21.21 -23.76 -12.87
CA GLU A 369 22.48 -23.35 -13.51
C GLU A 369 22.33 -22.11 -14.40
N ASN A 370 21.11 -21.59 -14.58
CA ASN A 370 20.87 -20.46 -15.45
C ASN A 370 20.87 -19.15 -14.67
N PHE A 371 21.85 -18.29 -14.94
CA PHE A 371 21.98 -16.94 -14.37
C PHE A 371 21.78 -15.84 -15.41
N LYS A 372 21.32 -16.21 -16.62
CA LYS A 372 21.26 -15.30 -17.77
C LYS A 372 19.95 -14.53 -17.85
N SER A 373 20.08 -13.21 -17.98
CA SER A 373 19.03 -12.31 -18.44
C SER A 373 19.29 -11.94 -19.90
N LYS A 374 18.54 -12.52 -20.83
CA LYS A 374 18.73 -12.34 -22.27
C LYS A 374 17.91 -11.17 -22.78
N ARG A 375 18.44 -10.43 -23.76
CA ARG A 375 17.72 -9.35 -24.46
C ARG A 375 16.39 -9.82 -25.04
N ASN A 376 15.42 -8.91 -25.16
CA ASN A 376 14.11 -9.17 -25.75
C ASN A 376 13.34 -10.32 -25.07
N LYS A 377 13.62 -10.58 -23.80
CA LYS A 377 12.90 -11.53 -22.96
C LYS A 377 12.16 -10.81 -21.85
N LYS A 378 11.07 -11.44 -21.43
CA LYS A 378 10.35 -11.05 -20.24
C LYS A 378 10.40 -12.18 -19.23
N TYR A 379 10.83 -11.87 -18.02
CA TYR A 379 10.96 -12.80 -16.92
C TYR A 379 9.90 -12.49 -15.88
N THR A 380 9.21 -13.51 -15.38
CA THR A 380 8.29 -13.38 -14.24
C THR A 380 8.76 -14.31 -13.12
N TYR A 381 9.23 -13.71 -12.04
CA TYR A 381 9.62 -14.42 -10.82
C TYR A 381 8.40 -14.49 -9.90
N ASN A 382 7.83 -15.69 -9.78
CA ASN A 382 6.78 -15.97 -8.80
C ASN A 382 7.44 -16.42 -7.51
N VAL A 383 7.53 -15.49 -6.56
CA VAL A 383 8.08 -15.74 -5.22
C VAL A 383 6.92 -16.05 -4.30
N THR A 384 7.07 -17.09 -3.48
CA THR A 384 6.08 -17.42 -2.44
C THR A 384 6.76 -17.36 -1.08
N ILE A 385 6.28 -16.48 -0.21
CA ILE A 385 6.76 -16.36 1.17
C ILE A 385 5.76 -17.07 2.08
N ASN A 386 6.12 -18.26 2.54
CA ASN A 386 5.27 -19.09 3.41
C ASN A 386 5.47 -18.77 4.89
N ASP A 387 6.72 -18.64 5.31
CA ASP A 387 7.18 -18.31 6.66
C ASP A 387 8.67 -17.92 6.61
N VAL A 388 9.34 -17.91 7.77
CA VAL A 388 10.76 -17.57 7.96
C VAL A 388 11.53 -18.71 8.63
N GLU A 389 11.05 -19.95 8.50
CA GLU A 389 11.67 -21.11 9.18
C GLU A 389 13.11 -21.35 8.71
N SER A 390 13.42 -21.03 7.45
CA SER A 390 14.78 -21.19 6.90
C SER A 390 15.83 -20.38 7.66
N ILE A 391 15.47 -19.19 8.17
CA ILE A 391 16.37 -18.35 8.98
C ILE A 391 16.64 -19.04 10.32
N ILE A 392 15.63 -19.65 10.94
CA ILE A 392 15.76 -20.34 12.23
C ILE A 392 16.64 -21.58 12.07
N VAL A 393 16.41 -22.37 11.02
CA VAL A 393 17.20 -23.57 10.70
C VAL A 393 18.67 -23.18 10.49
N GLU A 394 18.94 -22.10 9.75
CA GLU A 394 20.30 -21.62 9.54
C GLU A 394 20.97 -21.18 10.85
N VAL A 395 20.28 -20.41 11.69
CA VAL A 395 20.82 -19.94 12.97
C VAL A 395 21.10 -21.10 13.94
N GLN A 396 20.27 -22.15 13.93
CA GLN A 396 20.38 -23.27 14.88
C GLN A 396 21.27 -24.42 14.37
N GLY A 397 21.25 -24.70 13.07
CA GLY A 397 21.90 -25.85 12.43
C GLY A 397 23.02 -25.50 11.45
N GLY A 398 23.11 -24.24 11.01
CA GLY A 398 24.06 -23.76 10.01
C GLY A 398 23.48 -23.73 8.58
N GLU A 399 24.21 -23.06 7.68
CA GLU A 399 23.78 -22.82 6.29
C GLU A 399 23.64 -24.08 5.41
N ASP A 400 24.23 -25.20 5.84
CA ASP A 400 24.19 -26.48 5.13
C ASP A 400 23.05 -27.40 5.59
N GLU A 401 22.36 -27.05 6.68
CA GLU A 401 21.29 -27.85 7.25
C GLU A 401 20.08 -27.93 6.29
N GLU A 402 19.38 -29.07 6.28
CA GLU A 402 18.20 -29.24 5.44
C GLU A 402 17.10 -28.25 5.84
N GLY A 403 16.70 -27.37 4.91
CA GLY A 403 15.72 -26.31 5.16
C GLY A 403 16.33 -24.92 5.35
N ALA A 404 17.65 -24.81 5.53
CA ALA A 404 18.35 -23.52 5.48
C ALA A 404 18.31 -22.92 4.07
N ASN A 405 18.30 -21.59 3.98
CA ASN A 405 18.30 -20.87 2.72
C ASN A 405 19.20 -19.62 2.80
N PRO A 406 20.45 -19.70 2.33
CA PRO A 406 21.40 -18.60 2.36
C PRO A 406 20.94 -17.32 1.62
N GLY A 407 19.93 -17.43 0.75
CA GLY A 407 19.31 -16.28 0.10
C GLY A 407 18.27 -15.56 0.97
N VAL A 408 18.08 -15.97 2.23
CA VAL A 408 17.07 -15.42 3.14
C VAL A 408 17.70 -15.19 4.49
N GLU A 409 17.92 -13.92 4.81
CA GLU A 409 18.56 -13.50 6.05
C GLU A 409 17.62 -12.57 6.82
N GLY A 410 17.86 -12.42 8.12
CA GLY A 410 17.12 -11.46 8.92
C GLY A 410 16.98 -11.82 10.39
N ASP A 411 16.19 -11.01 11.08
CA ASP A 411 15.95 -11.13 12.51
C ASP A 411 14.58 -11.75 12.77
N VAL A 412 14.58 -12.95 13.36
CA VAL A 412 13.36 -13.66 13.73
C VAL A 412 13.23 -13.69 15.26
N VAL A 413 12.06 -13.28 15.75
CA VAL A 413 11.76 -13.37 17.18
C VAL A 413 10.48 -14.14 17.43
N ASP A 414 10.59 -15.19 18.25
CA ASP A 414 9.47 -15.96 18.77
C ASP A 414 9.10 -15.51 20.19
N ALA A 415 7.86 -15.06 20.36
CA ALA A 415 7.31 -14.84 21.69
C ALA A 415 6.90 -16.18 22.33
N LYS A 416 7.75 -16.72 23.21
CA LYS A 416 7.63 -18.11 23.70
C LYS A 416 6.57 -18.32 24.79
N THR A 417 6.08 -17.26 25.46
CA THR A 417 5.25 -17.49 26.65
C THR A 417 4.12 -16.50 26.90
N ILE A 418 4.31 -15.17 26.77
CA ILE A 418 3.22 -14.20 27.04
C ILE A 418 3.28 -12.97 26.11
N VAL A 419 2.22 -12.77 25.32
CA VAL A 419 2.02 -11.59 24.46
C VAL A 419 0.96 -10.67 25.08
N TYR A 420 1.36 -9.44 25.39
CA TYR A 420 0.50 -8.35 25.84
C TYR A 420 0.11 -7.49 24.63
N SER A 421 -1.12 -7.67 24.13
CA SER A 421 -1.66 -6.86 23.03
C SER A 421 -2.51 -5.72 23.58
N LEU A 422 -1.90 -4.54 23.64
CA LEU A 422 -2.42 -3.35 24.31
C LEU A 422 -3.04 -2.37 23.32
N ASP A 423 -4.04 -1.63 23.79
CA ASP A 423 -4.57 -0.47 23.08
C ASP A 423 -3.67 0.77 23.25
N ALA A 424 -4.05 1.86 22.61
CA ALA A 424 -3.25 3.08 22.51
C ALA A 424 -3.14 3.89 23.80
N HIS A 425 -3.90 3.56 24.84
CA HIS A 425 -3.92 4.29 26.11
C HIS A 425 -2.87 3.79 27.11
N TYR A 426 -2.83 4.41 28.29
CA TYR A 426 -1.98 3.98 29.39
C TYR A 426 -2.38 2.60 29.91
N ASN A 427 -1.39 1.78 30.26
CA ASN A 427 -1.57 0.45 30.84
C ASN A 427 -0.63 0.25 32.04
N CYS A 428 -1.03 -0.62 32.97
CA CYS A 428 -0.23 -1.02 34.12
C CYS A 428 -0.33 -2.54 34.36
N ILE A 429 0.81 -3.23 34.38
CA ILE A 429 0.90 -4.70 34.38
C ILE A 429 1.88 -5.15 35.45
N ASN A 430 1.52 -6.16 36.24
CA ASN A 430 2.45 -6.75 37.21
C ASN A 430 3.23 -7.91 36.62
N LEU A 431 4.56 -7.82 36.69
CA LEU A 431 5.46 -8.91 36.32
C LEU A 431 6.38 -9.27 37.50
N GLY A 432 6.72 -10.56 37.58
CA GLY A 432 7.71 -11.08 38.52
C GLY A 432 8.97 -11.51 37.78
N PHE A 433 10.13 -11.09 38.28
CA PHE A 433 11.43 -11.44 37.73
C PHE A 433 12.31 -12.10 38.78
N THR A 434 13.09 -13.09 38.38
CA THR A 434 14.22 -13.61 39.17
C THR A 434 15.51 -12.95 38.72
N TYR A 435 16.52 -12.93 39.60
CA TYR A 435 17.83 -12.39 39.21
C TYR A 435 18.49 -13.23 38.11
N GLU A 436 18.26 -14.55 38.11
CA GLU A 436 18.75 -15.44 37.06
C GLU A 436 18.22 -15.04 35.66
N GLU A 437 17.01 -14.48 35.58
CA GLU A 437 16.40 -14.04 34.32
C GLU A 437 16.93 -12.67 33.85
N ILE A 438 17.26 -11.77 34.78
CA ILE A 438 17.66 -10.39 34.46
C ILE A 438 19.19 -10.18 34.42
N LYS A 439 20.01 -11.12 34.88
CA LYS A 439 21.48 -10.97 34.91
C LYS A 439 22.08 -10.69 33.52
N GLU A 440 21.42 -11.22 32.48
CA GLU A 440 21.68 -11.04 31.05
C GLU A 440 20.51 -10.29 30.37
N LEU A 441 19.93 -9.30 31.07
CA LEU A 441 18.83 -8.50 30.54
C LEU A 441 19.16 -7.95 29.15
N SER A 442 18.34 -8.37 28.19
CA SER A 442 18.34 -7.95 26.79
C SER A 442 16.91 -7.63 26.35
N PHE A 443 16.73 -6.60 25.53
CA PHE A 443 15.43 -6.26 24.97
C PHE A 443 15.54 -5.58 23.60
N ILE A 444 14.50 -5.70 22.78
CA ILE A 444 14.34 -4.97 21.52
C ILE A 444 13.12 -4.07 21.63
N ILE A 445 13.23 -2.86 21.10
CA ILE A 445 12.10 -1.96 20.88
C ILE A 445 11.94 -1.76 19.39
N GLN A 446 10.75 -2.07 18.88
CA GLN A 446 10.38 -1.80 17.49
C GLN A 446 9.36 -0.68 17.46
N SER A 447 9.65 0.39 16.73
CA SER A 447 8.82 1.58 16.65
C SER A 447 9.04 2.26 15.30
N PRO A 448 8.00 2.82 14.65
CA PRO A 448 8.16 3.56 13.40
C PRO A 448 9.02 4.84 13.56
N PHE A 449 9.37 5.19 14.79
CA PHE A 449 10.13 6.38 15.14
C PHE A 449 11.60 6.09 15.50
N ALA A 450 12.01 4.83 15.62
CA ALA A 450 13.37 4.43 15.99
C ALA A 450 13.99 3.53 14.91
N ASP A 451 15.27 3.19 15.07
CA ASP A 451 15.87 2.03 14.42
C ASP A 451 15.76 0.84 15.39
N ASP A 452 15.55 -0.36 14.84
CA ASP A 452 15.42 -1.58 15.65
C ASP A 452 16.79 -1.93 16.22
N ALA A 453 16.89 -2.17 17.54
CA ALA A 453 18.16 -2.49 18.20
C ALA A 453 17.99 -3.42 19.41
N ILE A 454 18.99 -4.28 19.63
CA ILE A 454 19.14 -5.10 20.85
C ILE A 454 19.87 -4.26 21.90
N TYR A 455 19.18 -3.93 22.98
CA TYR A 455 19.75 -3.25 24.13
C TYR A 455 20.09 -4.27 25.21
N SER A 456 21.36 -4.31 25.63
CA SER A 456 21.82 -5.15 26.76
C SER A 456 22.47 -4.29 27.85
N GLU A 457 22.36 -4.73 29.10
CA GLU A 457 23.12 -4.12 30.20
C GLU A 457 24.59 -4.61 30.26
N THR A 458 24.92 -5.76 29.64
CA THR A 458 26.22 -6.44 29.82
C THR A 458 27.33 -5.98 28.88
N GLY A 459 27.06 -5.11 27.90
CA GLY A 459 28.10 -4.50 27.09
C GLY A 459 27.70 -4.29 25.64
N LYS A 460 27.82 -3.02 25.22
CA LYS A 460 27.80 -2.48 23.86
C LYS A 460 27.89 -3.53 22.75
N LEU A 461 26.78 -3.73 22.03
CA LEU A 461 26.87 -3.97 20.59
C LEU A 461 27.33 -2.66 19.90
N PRO A 462 28.01 -2.72 18.75
CA PRO A 462 28.39 -1.52 18.01
C PRO A 462 27.13 -0.80 17.51
N GLY A 463 26.88 0.40 18.01
CA GLY A 463 25.84 1.29 17.50
C GLY A 463 24.43 1.04 18.05
N THR A 464 24.09 1.70 19.16
CA THR A 464 22.79 2.37 19.43
C THR A 464 22.82 2.88 20.86
N GLU A 465 23.08 4.18 21.00
CA GLU A 465 23.06 4.85 22.29
C GLU A 465 21.64 4.86 22.85
N LYS A 466 21.51 4.90 24.18
CA LYS A 466 20.24 5.06 24.91
C LYS A 466 19.31 6.10 24.28
N ASP A 467 19.85 7.14 23.66
CA ASP A 467 19.11 8.25 23.07
C ASP A 467 18.49 7.97 21.68
N ALA A 468 18.86 6.85 21.03
CA ALA A 468 18.33 6.46 19.71
C ALA A 468 17.02 5.67 19.77
N GLY A 469 16.70 5.06 20.93
CA GLY A 469 15.54 4.18 21.10
C GLY A 469 14.29 4.86 21.65
N ASP A 470 13.12 4.44 21.18
CA ASP A 470 11.81 4.84 21.71
C ASP A 470 11.44 4.00 22.96
N TYR A 471 12.18 4.14 24.06
CA TYR A 471 12.01 3.30 25.27
C TYR A 471 11.27 3.98 26.42
N LYS A 472 11.14 5.31 26.38
CA LYS A 472 10.67 6.11 27.54
C LYS A 472 9.21 5.86 27.90
N TRP A 473 8.45 5.19 27.03
CA TRP A 473 7.09 4.77 27.28
C TRP A 473 6.99 3.57 28.23
N ILE A 474 8.11 2.97 28.66
CA ILE A 474 8.16 1.87 29.62
C ILE A 474 8.85 2.31 30.90
N LYS A 475 8.14 2.23 32.03
CA LYS A 475 8.65 2.52 33.37
C LYS A 475 8.28 1.40 34.34
N LEU A 476 9.08 1.18 35.37
CA LEU A 476 8.88 0.11 36.34
C LEU A 476 8.90 0.66 37.75
N GLN A 477 8.08 0.09 38.63
CA GLN A 477 8.07 0.40 40.05
C GLN A 477 7.95 -0.89 40.86
N ARG A 478 8.68 -0.97 41.97
CA ARG A 478 8.66 -2.13 42.86
C ARG A 478 7.25 -2.35 43.42
N THR A 479 6.81 -3.60 43.49
CA THR A 479 5.60 -3.99 44.21
C THR A 479 5.83 -5.20 45.14
N THR A 480 4.84 -5.52 45.97
CA THR A 480 4.91 -6.55 47.01
C THR A 480 4.72 -7.96 46.48
N ASP A 481 3.85 -8.13 45.49
CA ASP A 481 3.39 -9.44 45.01
C ASP A 481 2.81 -9.33 43.58
N ALA A 482 2.39 -10.48 43.04
CA ALA A 482 1.85 -10.57 41.67
C ALA A 482 0.51 -9.83 41.47
N GLN A 483 -0.26 -9.57 42.54
CA GLN A 483 -1.64 -9.08 42.47
C GLN A 483 -1.76 -7.58 42.74
N THR A 484 -0.84 -7.03 43.52
CA THR A 484 -0.86 -5.63 43.96
C THR A 484 -0.11 -4.73 42.97
N LEU A 485 -0.79 -3.80 42.31
CA LEU A 485 -0.14 -2.79 41.47
C LEU A 485 0.53 -1.73 42.36
N ALA A 486 1.73 -1.28 41.97
CA ALA A 486 2.37 -0.13 42.58
C ALA A 486 1.69 1.18 42.14
N LYS A 487 1.80 2.21 42.98
CA LYS A 487 1.45 3.58 42.59
C LYS A 487 2.53 4.13 41.66
N TYR A 488 2.14 4.93 40.67
CA TYR A 488 3.08 5.48 39.69
C TYR A 488 4.12 6.39 40.35
N ARG A 489 3.73 7.31 41.25
CA ARG A 489 4.66 8.16 42.00
C ARG A 489 4.30 8.23 43.47
N GLU A 490 4.43 7.13 44.19
CA GLU A 490 4.28 7.20 45.65
C GLU A 490 5.34 8.12 46.25
N LYS A 491 4.95 8.96 47.22
CA LYS A 491 5.83 9.92 47.89
C LYS A 491 7.16 9.27 48.31
N GLY A 492 8.27 9.76 47.75
CA GLY A 492 9.62 9.26 48.03
C GLY A 492 10.08 8.11 47.12
N THR A 493 9.30 7.75 46.11
CA THR A 493 9.63 6.78 45.08
C THR A 493 9.60 7.41 43.69
N THR A 494 10.30 6.82 42.72
CA THR A 494 10.27 7.27 41.33
C THR A 494 10.38 6.05 40.44
N PRO A 495 9.50 5.89 39.44
CA PRO A 495 9.60 4.80 38.48
C PRO A 495 10.95 4.84 37.77
N ILE A 496 11.54 3.68 37.64
CA ILE A 496 12.80 3.48 36.94
C ILE A 496 12.53 3.11 35.48
N TYR A 497 13.51 3.31 34.60
CA TYR A 497 13.41 2.79 33.24
C TYR A 497 13.85 1.32 33.18
N LEU A 498 13.55 0.66 32.08
CA LEU A 498 13.94 -0.74 31.85
C LEU A 498 15.45 -0.98 32.02
N TYR A 499 16.28 0.00 31.63
CA TYR A 499 17.74 0.02 31.79
C TYR A 499 18.26 0.04 33.24
N ASP A 500 17.39 0.32 34.20
CA ASP A 500 17.76 0.42 35.61
C ASP A 500 17.26 -0.79 36.40
N LEU A 501 16.53 -1.72 35.76
CA LEU A 501 15.89 -2.87 36.41
C LEU A 501 16.90 -3.78 37.11
N LYS A 502 18.00 -4.13 36.44
CA LYS A 502 19.01 -5.02 37.05
C LYS A 502 19.69 -4.34 38.22
N LYS A 503 20.14 -3.10 38.04
CA LYS A 503 20.73 -2.29 39.12
C LYS A 503 19.78 -2.12 40.32
N ASP A 504 18.48 -1.95 40.06
CA ASP A 504 17.46 -1.87 41.10
C ASP A 504 17.35 -3.19 41.89
N MET A 505 17.37 -4.34 41.21
CA MET A 505 17.36 -5.65 41.84
C MET A 505 18.65 -5.94 42.63
N GLU A 506 19.82 -5.60 42.08
CA GLU A 506 21.12 -5.70 42.77
C GLU A 506 21.13 -4.86 44.06
N SER A 507 20.54 -3.66 44.05
CA SER A 507 20.43 -2.82 45.26
C SER A 507 19.65 -3.48 46.41
N ARG A 508 18.90 -4.55 46.12
CA ARG A 508 18.12 -5.36 47.06
C ARG A 508 18.79 -6.70 47.39
N GLY A 509 20.05 -6.87 46.99
CA GLY A 509 20.83 -8.09 47.18
C GLY A 509 20.33 -9.29 46.36
N ALA A 510 19.68 -9.05 45.20
CA ALA A 510 19.19 -10.11 44.33
C ALA A 510 20.32 -10.93 43.68
N ASP A 511 21.52 -10.35 43.58
CA ASP A 511 22.75 -10.96 43.08
C ASP A 511 23.37 -11.98 44.04
N LEU A 512 22.99 -11.93 45.33
CA LEU A 512 23.46 -12.88 46.34
C LEU A 512 22.88 -14.28 46.05
N GLY A 513 23.72 -15.31 46.04
CA GLY A 513 23.36 -16.66 45.55
C GLY A 513 22.06 -17.27 46.12
N TYR A 514 21.69 -16.98 47.37
CA TYR A 514 20.45 -17.48 47.97
C TYR A 514 19.18 -16.71 47.53
N ASN A 515 19.35 -15.49 47.00
CA ASN A 515 18.28 -14.63 46.50
C ASN A 515 18.09 -14.71 44.98
N GLN A 516 19.01 -15.32 44.24
CA GLN A 516 18.97 -15.26 42.77
C GLN A 516 17.70 -15.88 42.15
N LYS A 517 17.12 -16.88 42.84
CA LYS A 517 15.88 -17.56 42.44
C LYS A 517 14.61 -16.96 43.06
N LYS A 518 14.75 -15.95 43.92
CA LYS A 518 13.60 -15.25 44.50
C LYS A 518 12.92 -14.43 43.41
N THR A 519 11.59 -14.47 43.36
CA THR A 519 10.81 -13.59 42.49
C THR A 519 10.71 -12.20 43.12
N TYR A 520 11.04 -11.19 42.32
CA TYR A 520 10.91 -9.78 42.62
C TYR A 520 9.83 -9.18 41.72
N TYR A 521 8.79 -8.62 42.32
CA TYR A 521 7.66 -8.08 41.58
C TYR A 521 7.83 -6.60 41.26
N TYR A 522 7.45 -6.25 40.04
CA TYR A 522 7.40 -4.88 39.53
C TYR A 522 6.07 -4.66 38.81
N THR A 523 5.51 -3.47 39.00
CA THR A 523 4.49 -2.93 38.10
C THR A 523 5.19 -2.24 36.95
N ILE A 524 4.91 -2.70 35.73
CA ILE A 524 5.30 -2.06 34.50
C ILE A 524 4.20 -1.08 34.10
N PHE A 525 4.59 0.17 33.97
CA PHE A 525 3.79 1.27 33.47
C PHE A 525 4.12 1.51 32.02
N ILE A 526 3.08 1.46 31.20
CA ILE A 526 3.15 1.59 29.76
C ILE A 526 2.42 2.89 29.43
N ASP A 527 3.19 3.91 29.07
CA ASP A 527 2.62 5.17 28.62
C ASP A 527 1.77 4.93 27.36
N GLU A 528 0.77 5.76 27.17
CA GLU A 528 -0.04 5.81 25.95
C GLU A 528 0.82 6.06 24.70
N TYR A 529 0.29 5.68 23.54
CA TYR A 529 0.90 5.97 22.23
C TYR A 529 0.66 7.45 21.86
N TYR A 530 1.23 8.33 22.68
CA TYR A 530 1.11 9.77 22.58
C TYR A 530 2.45 10.42 22.93
N TYR A 531 2.83 11.45 22.18
CA TYR A 531 4.14 12.08 22.31
C TYR A 531 4.02 13.60 22.34
N ASP A 532 4.36 14.21 23.47
CA ASP A 532 4.48 15.67 23.61
C ASP A 532 5.80 16.21 23.03
N THR A 533 6.75 15.32 22.77
CA THR A 533 8.02 15.62 22.10
C THR A 533 8.43 14.43 21.23
N PRO A 534 9.19 14.63 20.14
CA PRO A 534 9.69 13.53 19.33
C PRO A 534 10.42 12.48 20.20
N PRO A 535 10.11 11.17 20.06
CA PRO A 535 10.67 10.14 20.94
C PRO A 535 12.16 9.85 20.71
N THR A 536 12.68 10.19 19.53
CA THR A 536 14.07 9.93 19.10
C THR A 536 14.60 11.09 18.26
N ASP A 537 15.92 11.15 18.05
CA ASP A 537 16.55 12.09 17.12
C ASP A 537 16.09 11.90 15.67
N LYS A 538 15.83 10.64 15.26
CA LYS A 538 15.27 10.30 13.94
C LYS A 538 13.88 10.91 13.76
N ALA A 539 13.03 10.81 14.79
CA ALA A 539 11.72 11.45 14.81
C ALA A 539 11.85 12.98 14.80
N ALA A 540 12.76 13.54 15.61
CA ALA A 540 12.97 14.98 15.72
C ALA A 540 13.33 15.64 14.38
N LYS A 541 14.05 14.94 13.50
CA LYS A 541 14.36 15.41 12.13
C LYS A 541 13.14 15.50 11.22
N LYS A 542 12.09 14.70 11.46
CA LYS A 542 10.87 14.64 10.64
C LYS A 542 9.70 15.44 11.24
N TRP A 543 9.65 15.58 12.56
CA TRP A 543 8.54 16.19 13.29
C TRP A 543 8.73 17.69 13.41
N THR A 544 8.51 18.40 12.29
CA THR A 544 8.80 19.84 12.16
C THR A 544 7.72 20.74 12.76
N ASP A 545 6.47 20.28 12.84
CA ASP A 545 5.35 21.03 13.42
C ASP A 545 5.22 20.76 14.92
N LYS A 546 5.88 21.60 15.71
CA LYS A 546 5.95 21.46 17.18
C LYS A 546 4.63 21.70 17.91
N SER A 547 3.66 22.34 17.26
CA SER A 547 2.32 22.58 17.80
C SER A 547 1.39 21.38 17.63
N HIS A 548 1.68 20.48 16.69
CA HIS A 548 0.75 19.41 16.30
C HIS A 548 1.46 18.07 16.12
N TYR A 549 2.26 17.64 17.11
CA TYR A 549 2.99 16.37 17.01
C TYR A 549 2.09 15.15 16.77
N TRP A 550 0.83 15.21 17.21
CA TRP A 550 -0.14 14.14 17.03
C TRP A 550 -0.25 13.63 15.58
N LYS A 551 -0.12 14.52 14.60
CA LYS A 551 -0.24 14.15 13.18
C LYS A 551 0.84 13.17 12.70
N TYR A 552 1.94 13.04 13.44
CA TYR A 552 3.04 12.15 13.09
C TYR A 552 2.90 10.74 13.68
N PHE A 553 2.12 10.57 14.74
CA PHE A 553 2.04 9.30 15.48
C PHE A 553 0.66 8.63 15.47
N VAL A 554 -0.41 9.33 15.09
CA VAL A 554 -1.72 8.70 14.88
C VAL A 554 -1.75 7.85 13.61
N ASN A 555 -2.59 6.81 13.61
CA ASN A 555 -2.75 5.89 12.48
C ASN A 555 -1.41 5.28 11.99
N LYS A 556 -0.46 5.06 12.91
CA LYS A 556 0.84 4.43 12.67
C LYS A 556 0.87 2.96 13.06
N GLU A 557 1.94 2.28 12.67
CA GLU A 557 2.19 0.90 13.06
C GLU A 557 2.30 0.75 14.59
N ASN A 558 1.96 -0.43 15.10
CA ASN A 558 2.11 -0.75 16.51
C ASN A 558 3.59 -0.64 16.93
N ARG A 559 3.84 -0.10 18.12
CA ARG A 559 5.16 -0.20 18.76
C ARG A 559 5.24 -1.48 19.58
N LYS A 560 6.43 -2.07 19.67
CA LYS A 560 6.65 -3.36 20.33
C LYS A 560 7.84 -3.28 21.30
N LEU A 561 7.74 -3.97 22.42
CA LEU A 561 8.86 -4.29 23.31
C LEU A 561 8.98 -5.81 23.42
N LEU A 562 10.15 -6.35 23.11
CA LEU A 562 10.49 -7.76 23.29
C LEU A 562 11.52 -7.85 24.41
N LEU A 563 11.22 -8.61 25.47
CA LEU A 563 11.97 -8.61 26.72
C LEU A 563 12.51 -10.01 27.05
N PHE A 564 13.77 -10.06 27.51
CA PHE A 564 14.55 -11.27 27.81
C PHE A 564 14.80 -12.11 26.56
N LEU A 565 15.62 -11.58 25.67
CA LEU A 565 16.03 -12.25 24.45
C LEU A 565 17.23 -13.14 24.72
N SER A 566 17.15 -14.39 24.26
CA SER A 566 18.31 -15.27 24.13
C SER A 566 18.70 -15.35 22.65
N PRO A 567 19.36 -14.33 22.08
CA PRO A 567 19.68 -14.31 20.66
C PRO A 567 20.71 -15.39 20.34
N GLN A 568 20.41 -16.16 19.32
CA GLN A 568 21.33 -16.98 18.58
C GLN A 568 21.61 -16.26 17.27
N TYR A 569 22.85 -16.35 16.79
CA TYR A 569 23.26 -15.79 15.52
C TYR A 569 23.74 -16.92 14.63
N SER A 570 23.45 -16.80 13.35
CA SER A 570 24.12 -17.57 12.29
C SER A 570 25.64 -17.42 12.39
N ALA A 571 26.36 -18.37 11.80
CA ALA A 571 27.83 -18.38 11.84
C ALA A 571 28.44 -17.12 11.21
N ASP A 572 27.80 -16.56 10.18
CA ASP A 572 28.21 -15.33 9.50
C ASP A 572 27.64 -14.05 10.13
N LYS A 573 26.65 -14.17 11.03
CA LYS A 573 25.98 -13.11 11.78
C LYS A 573 25.03 -12.23 10.95
N GLU A 574 24.64 -12.67 9.76
CA GLU A 574 23.66 -11.96 8.93
C GLU A 574 22.20 -12.26 9.35
N SER A 575 22.01 -13.39 10.04
CA SER A 575 20.72 -13.84 10.59
C SER A 575 20.75 -13.96 12.12
N SER A 576 19.62 -13.64 12.78
CA SER A 576 19.43 -13.91 14.20
C SER A 576 18.08 -14.58 14.50
N TYR A 577 18.08 -15.47 15.48
CA TYR A 577 16.87 -16.05 16.06
C TYR A 577 16.88 -15.81 17.56
N SER A 578 15.82 -15.20 18.07
CA SER A 578 15.65 -14.96 19.50
C SER A 578 14.33 -15.49 20.01
N GLU A 579 14.35 -15.96 21.25
CA GLU A 579 13.15 -16.26 22.00
C GLU A 579 12.93 -15.16 23.03
N ALA A 580 11.80 -14.46 22.94
CA ALA A 580 11.40 -13.46 23.91
C ALA A 580 10.46 -14.07 24.96
N LYS A 581 10.70 -13.81 26.24
CA LYS A 581 9.81 -14.25 27.32
C LYS A 581 8.52 -13.43 27.36
N TYR A 582 8.64 -12.12 27.21
CA TYR A 582 7.50 -11.20 27.16
C TYR A 582 7.54 -10.36 25.88
N MET A 583 6.39 -10.20 25.24
CA MET A 583 6.20 -9.28 24.13
C MET A 583 5.07 -8.32 24.45
N PHE A 584 5.32 -7.03 24.43
CA PHE A 584 4.30 -6.00 24.50
C PHE A 584 4.10 -5.44 23.10
N THR A 585 2.87 -5.38 22.63
CA THR A 585 2.50 -4.64 21.43
C THR A 585 1.50 -3.58 21.82
N GLN A 586 1.65 -2.36 21.31
CA GLN A 586 0.72 -1.29 21.58
C GLN A 586 0.28 -0.64 20.28
N ARG A 587 -1.03 -0.57 20.07
CA ARG A 587 -1.62 0.09 18.91
C ARG A 587 -1.39 1.60 18.97
N SER A 588 -1.26 2.23 17.81
CA SER A 588 -1.29 3.69 17.72
C SER A 588 -2.71 4.22 17.96
N ILE A 589 -2.82 5.48 18.41
CA ILE A 589 -4.12 6.15 18.48
C ILE A 589 -4.70 6.25 17.06
N GLN A 590 -5.94 5.82 16.89
CA GLN A 590 -6.63 5.97 15.60
C GLN A 590 -7.45 7.26 15.54
N THR A 591 -7.51 7.86 14.36
CA THR A 591 -8.33 9.04 14.10
C THR A 591 -8.76 9.11 12.64
N TYR A 592 -9.89 9.75 12.38
CA TYR A 592 -10.39 10.02 11.02
C TYR A 592 -10.09 11.44 10.54
N TYR A 593 -9.43 12.24 11.39
CA TYR A 593 -8.94 13.57 11.03
C TYR A 593 -7.74 13.46 10.10
N SER A 594 -7.64 14.40 9.15
CA SER A 594 -6.48 14.52 8.27
C SER A 594 -5.23 14.88 9.06
N THR A 595 -4.10 14.29 8.69
CA THR A 595 -2.77 14.62 9.24
C THR A 595 -2.01 15.61 8.36
N THR A 596 -2.56 15.98 7.19
CA THR A 596 -1.98 16.96 6.25
C THR A 596 -2.70 18.30 6.34
N ASP A 597 -4.03 18.26 6.38
CA ASP A 597 -4.90 19.43 6.36
C ASP A 597 -5.63 19.51 7.69
N LEU A 598 -5.04 20.26 8.64
CA LEU A 598 -5.59 20.39 9.99
C LEU A 598 -6.75 21.40 10.00
N ASN A 599 -7.68 21.23 10.96
CA ASN A 599 -8.68 22.25 11.21
C ASN A 599 -8.06 23.55 11.76
N ASP A 600 -8.84 24.61 11.78
CA ASP A 600 -8.37 25.95 12.18
C ASP A 600 -7.76 25.99 13.59
N ASP A 601 -8.19 25.08 14.48
CA ASP A 601 -7.68 24.97 15.85
C ASP A 601 -6.55 23.96 16.01
N GLY A 602 -6.14 23.27 14.93
CA GLY A 602 -5.07 22.26 14.93
C GLY A 602 -5.35 21.02 15.78
N ASN A 603 -6.59 20.82 16.22
CA ASN A 603 -6.98 19.77 17.14
C ASN A 603 -7.70 18.60 16.44
N ALA A 604 -7.78 17.45 17.10
CA ALA A 604 -8.48 16.28 16.58
C ALA A 604 -8.98 15.41 17.73
N LEU A 605 -9.85 14.45 17.39
CA LEU A 605 -10.31 13.43 18.34
C LEU A 605 -9.64 12.09 18.01
N GLY A 606 -8.92 11.54 18.98
CA GLY A 606 -8.33 10.20 18.94
C GLY A 606 -9.25 9.19 19.64
N MET A 607 -9.22 7.94 19.19
CA MET A 607 -10.09 6.87 19.71
C MET A 607 -9.26 5.62 20.03
N GLU A 608 -9.66 4.89 21.08
CA GLU A 608 -9.11 3.55 21.37
C GLU A 608 -9.62 2.53 20.33
N HIS A 609 -9.01 1.35 20.23
CA HIS A 609 -9.36 0.31 19.26
C HIS A 609 -10.37 -0.71 19.78
N VAL A 610 -10.30 -1.10 21.05
CA VAL A 610 -11.16 -2.11 21.67
C VAL A 610 -11.68 -1.64 23.03
N ASN A 611 -12.89 -2.07 23.38
CA ASN A 611 -13.38 -1.94 24.75
C ASN A 611 -12.72 -3.04 25.60
N GLU A 612 -11.93 -2.65 26.60
CA GLU A 612 -11.22 -3.62 27.45
C GLU A 612 -11.87 -3.85 28.81
N THR A 613 -12.78 -2.98 29.26
CA THR A 613 -13.44 -3.07 30.58
C THR A 613 -14.68 -3.96 30.56
N GLY A 614 -15.14 -4.37 29.38
CA GLY A 614 -16.28 -5.27 29.21
C GLY A 614 -17.61 -4.52 29.07
N ILE A 615 -18.71 -5.16 29.45
CA ILE A 615 -20.05 -4.55 29.32
C ILE A 615 -20.17 -3.38 30.30
N PRO A 616 -20.42 -2.14 29.83
CA PRO A 616 -20.52 -0.98 30.69
C PRO A 616 -21.69 -1.09 31.66
N SER A 617 -21.54 -0.56 32.87
CA SER A 617 -22.68 -0.33 33.78
C SER A 617 -23.06 1.14 33.85
N TRP A 618 -24.34 1.45 34.00
CA TRP A 618 -24.80 2.81 34.33
C TRP A 618 -25.45 2.81 35.69
N LYS A 619 -24.64 2.64 36.74
CA LYS A 619 -25.08 2.74 38.14
C LYS A 619 -24.93 4.17 38.66
N LEU A 620 -25.59 5.14 38.03
CA LEU A 620 -25.69 6.46 38.66
C LEU A 620 -26.59 6.36 39.90
N THR A 621 -26.07 6.77 41.06
CA THR A 621 -26.86 6.94 42.28
C THR A 621 -27.98 7.93 42.02
N SER A 622 -29.14 7.79 42.67
CA SER A 622 -30.31 8.65 42.47
C SER A 622 -30.04 10.15 42.66
N SER A 623 -29.01 10.52 43.42
CA SER A 623 -28.53 11.89 43.60
C SER A 623 -27.70 12.44 42.44
N ASN A 624 -27.07 11.56 41.65
CA ASN A 624 -26.25 11.90 40.48
C ASN A 624 -27.00 11.62 39.15
N ARG A 625 -28.23 11.11 39.23
CA ARG A 625 -29.12 10.93 38.09
C ARG A 625 -29.61 12.30 37.59
N PRO A 626 -29.60 12.56 36.27
CA PRO A 626 -30.35 13.67 35.70
C PRO A 626 -31.80 13.61 36.19
N ASN A 627 -32.34 14.71 36.71
CA ASN A 627 -33.74 14.78 37.17
C ASN A 627 -34.68 14.52 35.98
N GLY A 628 -35.41 13.41 36.01
CA GLY A 628 -36.37 13.02 34.98
C GLY A 628 -35.99 11.69 34.32
N ASP A 629 -36.45 10.59 34.91
CA ASP A 629 -36.11 9.19 34.56
C ASP A 629 -36.82 8.71 33.27
N ARG A 630 -36.59 9.44 32.18
CA ARG A 630 -36.55 8.93 30.82
C ARG A 630 -35.36 9.62 30.20
N ALA A 631 -34.30 8.88 29.87
CA ALA A 631 -33.31 9.38 28.92
C ALA A 631 -34.11 9.84 27.68
N SER A 632 -34.36 11.14 27.56
CA SER A 632 -35.15 11.70 26.49
C SER A 632 -34.45 11.32 25.20
N SER A 633 -35.21 10.91 24.21
CA SER A 633 -34.66 10.66 22.88
C SER A 633 -34.03 11.90 22.26
N ALA A 634 -34.27 13.12 22.79
CA ALA A 634 -33.90 14.42 22.24
C ALA A 634 -32.54 14.99 22.71
N ARG A 635 -31.79 15.62 21.78
CA ARG A 635 -30.51 16.30 22.00
C ARG A 635 -30.71 17.74 22.52
N GLY A 636 -30.56 17.93 23.84
CA GLY A 636 -30.48 19.26 24.47
C GLY A 636 -31.76 19.76 25.16
N SER A 637 -32.56 18.87 25.77
CA SER A 637 -33.76 19.28 26.50
C SER A 637 -33.45 20.13 27.74
N GLU A 638 -34.28 21.15 28.02
CA GLU A 638 -34.17 22.06 29.17
C GLU A 638 -34.24 21.35 30.55
N TYR A 639 -34.65 20.08 30.57
CA TYR A 639 -34.71 19.25 31.77
C TYR A 639 -33.37 18.58 32.14
N TYR A 640 -32.35 18.65 31.27
CA TYR A 640 -30.99 18.20 31.62
C TYR A 640 -30.19 19.31 32.29
N GLY A 641 -30.19 19.29 33.62
CA GLY A 641 -29.16 19.99 34.38
C GLY A 641 -27.77 19.37 34.11
N SER A 642 -26.79 20.23 33.78
CA SER A 642 -25.33 20.00 33.80
C SER A 642 -24.64 19.43 32.54
N TRP A 643 -24.98 18.24 32.01
CA TRP A 643 -24.12 17.50 31.06
C TRP A 643 -24.10 18.06 29.62
N SER A 644 -22.99 17.84 28.89
CA SER A 644 -22.73 18.35 27.53
C SER A 644 -22.88 17.25 26.47
N VAL A 645 -23.60 17.54 25.38
CA VAL A 645 -23.74 16.62 24.23
C VAL A 645 -22.55 16.65 23.27
N ASP A 646 -21.67 17.66 23.43
CA ASP A 646 -20.52 17.90 22.54
C ASP A 646 -19.17 17.73 23.26
N ASN A 647 -19.18 17.65 24.60
CA ASN A 647 -17.97 17.67 25.40
C ASN A 647 -17.93 16.56 26.46
N GLY A 648 -17.48 15.38 26.05
CA GLY A 648 -17.30 14.25 26.95
C GLY A 648 -16.22 14.45 28.00
N PHE A 649 -15.20 15.27 27.71
CA PHE A 649 -14.15 15.60 28.69
C PHE A 649 -14.75 16.39 29.86
N TYR A 650 -15.50 17.45 29.56
CA TYR A 650 -16.19 18.26 30.56
C TYR A 650 -17.09 17.40 31.46
N ASN A 651 -17.81 16.47 30.83
CA ASN A 651 -18.66 15.51 31.53
C ASN A 651 -17.82 14.68 32.49
N THR A 652 -16.82 13.95 31.99
CA THR A 652 -15.97 13.06 32.82
C THR A 652 -15.26 13.84 33.94
N TYR A 653 -14.67 15.00 33.66
CA TYR A 653 -14.02 15.80 34.70
C TYR A 653 -15.01 16.31 35.75
N SER A 654 -16.20 16.76 35.34
CA SER A 654 -17.25 17.19 36.28
C SER A 654 -17.73 16.05 37.19
N TYR A 655 -17.65 14.80 36.72
CA TYR A 655 -17.97 13.62 37.51
C TYR A 655 -16.93 13.36 38.62
N ILE A 656 -15.65 13.65 38.38
CA ILE A 656 -14.54 13.21 39.24
C ILE A 656 -13.90 14.29 40.12
N LYS A 657 -14.03 15.57 39.76
CA LYS A 657 -13.27 16.71 40.34
C LYS A 657 -13.35 16.95 41.86
N ASN A 658 -14.15 16.18 42.60
CA ASN A 658 -14.30 16.31 44.06
C ASN A 658 -14.09 14.95 44.79
N SER A 659 -13.43 14.01 44.13
CA SER A 659 -13.19 12.66 44.63
C SER A 659 -11.70 12.33 44.60
N THR A 660 -11.27 11.39 45.43
CA THR A 660 -9.89 10.88 45.39
C THR A 660 -9.75 9.80 44.31
N TRP A 661 -8.54 9.63 43.77
CA TRP A 661 -8.25 8.60 42.78
C TRP A 661 -8.62 7.19 43.28
N ASP A 662 -8.28 6.90 44.53
CA ASP A 662 -8.57 5.64 45.21
C ASP A 662 -10.08 5.37 45.39
N SER A 663 -10.95 6.36 45.15
CA SER A 663 -12.42 6.16 45.13
C SER A 663 -12.88 5.42 43.87
N TYR A 664 -12.15 5.53 42.76
CA TYR A 664 -12.53 4.96 41.47
C TYR A 664 -11.83 3.63 41.17
N ILE A 665 -10.62 3.44 41.68
CA ILE A 665 -9.79 2.28 41.36
C ILE A 665 -9.39 1.48 42.59
N THR A 666 -9.01 0.23 42.35
CA THR A 666 -8.18 -0.58 43.25
C THR A 666 -6.84 -0.79 42.58
N TYR A 667 -5.75 -0.74 43.36
CA TYR A 667 -4.41 -1.09 42.88
C TYR A 667 -4.23 -2.60 42.73
N THR A 668 -5.12 -3.21 41.96
CA THR A 668 -5.07 -4.59 41.51
C THR A 668 -5.34 -4.57 40.02
N ALA A 669 -4.68 -5.46 39.27
CA ALA A 669 -4.91 -5.54 37.84
C ALA A 669 -6.36 -5.96 37.55
N ASP A 670 -6.94 -5.48 36.45
CA ASP A 670 -8.27 -5.87 35.99
C ASP A 670 -8.30 -7.34 35.54
N ALA A 671 -9.45 -7.81 35.05
CA ALA A 671 -9.60 -9.21 34.62
C ALA A 671 -8.69 -9.58 33.44
N LYS A 672 -8.37 -8.63 32.55
CA LYS A 672 -7.39 -8.85 31.46
C LYS A 672 -5.94 -8.65 31.91
N GLY A 673 -5.74 -7.91 33.00
CA GLY A 673 -4.44 -7.72 33.64
C GLY A 673 -3.63 -6.53 33.13
N TYR A 674 -4.25 -5.60 32.39
CA TYR A 674 -3.57 -4.52 31.67
C TYR A 674 -3.89 -3.12 32.23
N THR A 675 -4.93 -2.98 33.05
CA THR A 675 -5.34 -1.71 33.66
C THR A 675 -5.74 -1.90 35.13
N TYR A 676 -6.12 -0.81 35.81
CA TYR A 676 -6.63 -0.88 37.17
C TYR A 676 -8.01 -1.55 37.24
N SER A 677 -8.23 -2.34 38.29
CA SER A 677 -9.58 -2.78 38.67
C SER A 677 -10.43 -1.57 39.07
N MET A 678 -11.55 -1.36 38.40
CA MET A 678 -12.49 -0.28 38.71
C MET A 678 -13.40 -0.64 39.89
N LYS A 679 -13.51 0.26 40.88
CA LYS A 679 -14.48 0.20 41.99
C LYS A 679 -15.83 0.77 41.58
N ASP A 680 -15.81 1.92 40.90
CA ASP A 680 -17.00 2.51 40.30
C ASP A 680 -17.22 1.90 38.93
N VAL A 681 -18.40 1.31 38.74
CA VAL A 681 -18.79 0.68 37.47
C VAL A 681 -19.62 1.60 36.59
N ALA A 682 -19.76 2.89 36.93
CA ALA A 682 -20.37 3.85 36.02
C ALA A 682 -19.53 3.96 34.74
N ALA A 683 -20.14 3.85 33.57
CA ALA A 683 -19.42 3.84 32.30
C ALA A 683 -18.57 5.11 32.07
N ILE A 684 -18.98 6.25 32.66
CA ILE A 684 -18.18 7.49 32.62
C ILE A 684 -16.87 7.39 33.40
N ALA A 685 -16.84 6.56 34.46
CA ALA A 685 -15.67 6.26 35.26
C ALA A 685 -14.83 5.13 34.65
N GLU A 686 -15.41 4.21 33.86
CA GLU A 686 -14.66 3.09 33.26
C GLU A 686 -13.49 3.56 32.40
N CYS A 687 -13.64 4.68 31.68
CA CYS A 687 -12.53 5.28 30.93
C CYS A 687 -11.38 5.76 31.82
N LEU A 688 -11.57 5.96 33.13
CA LEU A 688 -10.49 6.30 34.06
C LEU A 688 -9.44 5.20 34.17
N SER A 689 -9.78 3.94 33.91
CA SER A 689 -8.79 2.85 33.85
C SER A 689 -7.67 3.07 32.82
N ARG A 690 -7.88 3.97 31.85
CA ARG A 690 -6.93 4.43 30.83
C ARG A 690 -6.07 5.62 31.26
N ASN A 691 -6.22 6.06 32.50
CA ASN A 691 -5.56 7.22 33.09
C ASN A 691 -4.80 6.81 34.35
N ARG A 692 -4.02 7.73 34.90
CA ARG A 692 -3.32 7.56 36.18
C ARG A 692 -3.15 8.91 36.86
N ASP A 693 -2.99 8.85 38.18
CA ASP A 693 -2.36 9.88 38.99
C ASP A 693 -0.85 9.95 38.62
N GLU A 694 -0.47 10.97 37.85
CA GLU A 694 0.86 11.18 37.29
C GLU A 694 1.84 11.80 38.29
N ASP A 695 1.36 12.55 39.27
CA ASP A 695 2.18 13.25 40.25
C ASP A 695 2.18 12.63 41.66
N GLY A 696 1.24 11.74 41.94
CA GLY A 696 1.12 10.95 43.15
C GLY A 696 0.41 11.64 44.30
N ASP A 697 -0.36 12.70 44.04
CA ASP A 697 -1.04 13.48 45.07
C ASP A 697 -2.32 12.84 45.61
N GLY A 698 -2.79 11.75 44.98
CA GLY A 698 -3.97 10.98 45.36
C GLY A 698 -5.29 11.52 44.81
N THR A 699 -5.24 12.55 43.96
CA THR A 699 -6.34 13.05 43.15
C THR A 699 -6.07 12.76 41.67
N ILE A 700 -7.04 13.09 40.81
CA ILE A 700 -6.86 13.00 39.36
C ILE A 700 -7.16 14.38 38.80
N ASP A 701 -6.10 15.08 38.43
CA ASP A 701 -6.20 16.45 37.98
C ASP A 701 -6.73 16.54 36.53
N MET A 702 -7.10 17.76 36.14
CA MET A 702 -7.70 18.02 34.83
C MET A 702 -6.80 17.60 33.66
N ASP A 703 -5.49 17.79 33.78
CA ASP A 703 -4.48 17.40 32.80
C ASP A 703 -4.15 15.89 32.83
N GLU A 704 -4.49 15.21 33.93
CA GLU A 704 -4.35 13.77 34.07
C GLU A 704 -5.55 12.98 33.50
N VAL A 705 -6.69 13.65 33.30
CA VAL A 705 -7.79 13.12 32.48
C VAL A 705 -7.41 13.18 31.00
N LYS A 706 -6.92 12.07 30.50
CA LYS A 706 -6.38 11.90 29.15
C LYS A 706 -7.37 11.19 28.24
N TRP A 707 -7.97 10.13 28.75
CA TRP A 707 -8.96 9.30 28.09
C TRP A 707 -10.30 9.41 28.81
N TYR A 708 -11.36 9.69 28.08
CA TYR A 708 -12.69 9.96 28.63
C TYR A 708 -13.80 9.37 27.76
N LEU A 709 -15.00 9.25 28.33
CA LEU A 709 -16.17 8.77 27.60
C LEU A 709 -16.71 9.89 26.70
N PRO A 710 -16.76 9.73 25.36
CA PRO A 710 -17.24 10.76 24.46
C PRO A 710 -18.71 11.08 24.72
N ALA A 711 -19.08 12.33 24.47
CA ALA A 711 -20.49 12.70 24.35
C ALA A 711 -21.07 12.23 23.00
N SER A 712 -22.39 12.20 22.87
CA SER A 712 -23.09 11.70 21.69
C SER A 712 -22.60 12.30 20.38
N ALA A 713 -22.41 13.63 20.27
CA ALA A 713 -21.94 14.25 19.04
C ALA A 713 -20.51 13.83 18.66
N GLN A 714 -19.62 13.66 19.65
CA GLN A 714 -18.25 13.21 19.45
C GLN A 714 -18.23 11.76 18.92
N LEU A 715 -19.01 10.87 19.54
CA LEU A 715 -19.07 9.47 19.15
C LEU A 715 -19.74 9.27 17.78
N MET A 716 -20.83 9.99 17.51
CA MET A 716 -21.49 9.98 16.19
C MET A 716 -20.54 10.44 15.08
N SER A 717 -19.70 11.44 15.35
CA SER A 717 -18.74 11.93 14.35
C SER A 717 -17.71 10.85 13.96
N MET A 718 -17.44 9.86 14.80
CA MET A 718 -16.57 8.71 14.46
C MET A 718 -17.14 7.85 13.33
N PHE A 719 -18.47 7.85 13.12
CA PHE A 719 -19.09 7.16 11.97
C PHE A 719 -18.67 7.77 10.63
N LEU A 720 -18.33 9.08 10.59
CA LEU A 720 -17.75 9.71 9.40
C LEU A 720 -16.43 9.03 9.00
N GLY A 721 -15.70 8.53 9.98
CA GLY A 721 -14.38 7.94 9.86
C GLY A 721 -14.33 6.45 9.51
N ALA A 722 -15.48 5.78 9.39
CA ALA A 722 -15.54 4.32 9.42
C ALA A 722 -14.72 3.61 8.32
N LYS A 723 -14.33 4.28 7.23
CA LYS A 723 -13.49 3.66 6.17
C LYS A 723 -11.99 3.79 6.43
N SER A 724 -11.55 4.72 7.28
CA SER A 724 -10.13 4.90 7.60
C SER A 724 -9.74 4.36 8.96
N LEU A 725 -10.70 4.13 9.86
CA LEU A 725 -10.45 3.60 11.19
C LEU A 725 -10.22 2.08 11.10
N PRO A 726 -9.08 1.55 11.56
CA PRO A 726 -8.85 0.10 11.58
C PRO A 726 -9.84 -0.67 12.44
N SER A 727 -10.39 -0.04 13.48
CA SER A 727 -11.46 -0.59 14.31
C SER A 727 -12.60 0.43 14.44
N PRO A 728 -13.50 0.49 13.43
CA PRO A 728 -14.64 1.39 13.46
C PRO A 728 -15.64 0.96 14.54
N LEU A 729 -16.60 1.83 14.88
CA LEU A 729 -17.65 1.50 15.86
C LEU A 729 -18.45 0.26 15.46
N PHE A 730 -18.65 0.06 14.15
CA PHE A 730 -19.28 -1.10 13.56
C PHE A 730 -18.49 -1.53 12.32
N ASP A 731 -17.92 -2.73 12.37
CA ASP A 731 -17.23 -3.35 11.24
C ASP A 731 -18.23 -4.21 10.46
N ASP A 732 -18.76 -3.68 9.37
CA ASP A 732 -19.76 -4.37 8.55
C ASP A 732 -19.19 -5.55 7.74
N SER A 733 -17.86 -5.64 7.60
CA SER A 733 -17.19 -6.67 6.82
C SER A 733 -17.11 -8.02 7.54
N SER A 734 -17.09 -8.02 8.88
CA SER A 734 -17.04 -9.22 9.72
C SER A 734 -18.42 -9.85 10.01
N ILE A 735 -19.51 -9.20 9.60
CA ILE A 735 -20.88 -9.66 9.87
C ILE A 735 -21.34 -10.69 8.83
N THR A 736 -21.39 -11.96 9.23
CA THR A 736 -21.79 -13.08 8.36
C THR A 736 -23.23 -13.56 8.56
N SER A 737 -23.86 -13.27 9.71
CA SER A 737 -25.15 -13.88 10.12
C SER A 737 -26.35 -12.92 10.23
N GLY A 738 -26.29 -11.72 9.64
CA GLY A 738 -27.34 -10.71 9.75
C GLY A 738 -27.43 -10.05 11.15
N VAL A 739 -28.07 -8.88 11.23
CA VAL A 739 -28.20 -8.09 12.47
C VAL A 739 -29.66 -7.81 12.75
N THR A 740 -30.11 -8.08 13.98
CA THR A 740 -31.43 -7.66 14.46
C THR A 740 -31.36 -6.22 14.96
N GLY A 741 -32.35 -5.40 14.65
CA GLY A 741 -32.34 -3.96 14.96
C GLY A 741 -32.07 -3.62 16.43
N ASP A 742 -32.53 -4.44 17.39
CA ASP A 742 -32.39 -4.16 18.83
C ASP A 742 -31.20 -4.88 19.50
N ASP A 743 -30.18 -5.28 18.72
CA ASP A 743 -29.03 -6.01 19.27
C ASP A 743 -28.08 -5.09 20.03
N THR A 744 -28.34 -4.99 21.33
CA THR A 744 -27.56 -4.17 22.29
C THR A 744 -26.04 -4.41 22.29
N ARG A 745 -25.56 -5.52 21.71
CA ARG A 745 -24.12 -5.80 21.54
C ARG A 745 -23.41 -4.81 20.62
N TYR A 746 -24.15 -4.10 19.77
CA TYR A 746 -23.63 -3.07 18.87
C TYR A 746 -23.93 -1.64 19.35
N HIS A 747 -24.55 -1.50 20.53
CA HIS A 747 -24.94 -0.19 21.04
C HIS A 747 -23.86 0.36 21.98
N TYR A 748 -23.42 1.58 21.70
CA TYR A 748 -22.41 2.27 22.49
C TYR A 748 -23.04 3.27 23.45
N ILE A 749 -22.51 3.33 24.66
CA ILE A 749 -22.89 4.32 25.67
C ILE A 749 -22.11 5.63 25.50
N THR A 750 -22.70 6.76 25.92
CA THR A 750 -22.12 8.11 25.80
C THR A 750 -22.19 8.85 27.14
N SER A 751 -21.30 9.82 27.37
CA SER A 751 -21.20 10.51 28.67
C SER A 751 -22.36 11.44 29.00
N ASP A 752 -23.17 11.82 28.01
CA ASP A 752 -24.43 12.54 28.17
C ASP A 752 -25.64 11.61 28.43
N GLY A 753 -25.41 10.31 28.62
CA GLY A 753 -26.44 9.35 29.02
C GLY A 753 -27.32 8.86 27.87
N LEU A 754 -26.83 8.94 26.64
CA LEU A 754 -27.48 8.38 25.44
C LEU A 754 -26.80 7.08 24.99
N LYS A 755 -27.44 6.37 24.07
CA LYS A 755 -26.83 5.26 23.33
C LYS A 755 -26.79 5.53 21.83
N ILE A 756 -25.69 5.13 21.19
CA ILE A 756 -25.50 5.14 19.73
C ILE A 756 -25.71 3.72 19.20
N TRP A 757 -26.48 3.59 18.13
CA TRP A 757 -26.76 2.32 17.44
C TRP A 757 -25.77 2.22 16.28
N SER A 758 -24.60 1.63 16.52
CA SER A 758 -23.49 1.68 15.56
C SER A 758 -23.79 0.91 14.27
N GLU A 759 -24.62 -0.14 14.34
CA GLU A 759 -25.15 -0.90 13.22
C GLU A 759 -26.13 -0.09 12.34
N GLU A 760 -26.71 0.96 12.91
CA GLU A 760 -27.53 1.96 12.22
C GLU A 760 -26.70 3.19 11.81
N GLY A 761 -25.38 3.18 12.03
CA GLY A 761 -24.46 4.28 11.74
C GLY A 761 -24.47 5.36 12.82
N CYS A 762 -25.43 6.28 12.75
CA CYS A 762 -25.49 7.46 13.63
C CYS A 762 -26.83 7.65 14.35
N SER A 763 -27.70 6.63 14.33
CA SER A 763 -28.93 6.67 15.14
C SER A 763 -28.58 6.71 16.62
N PHE A 764 -29.35 7.44 17.40
CA PHE A 764 -29.19 7.50 18.84
C PHE A 764 -30.52 7.56 19.56
N SER A 765 -30.53 7.11 20.81
CA SER A 765 -31.70 7.22 21.68
C SER A 765 -31.30 7.18 23.15
N GLY A 766 -32.27 7.51 24.01
CA GLY A 766 -32.14 7.16 25.42
C GLY A 766 -32.24 5.65 25.64
N PHE A 767 -31.88 5.20 26.83
CA PHE A 767 -32.08 3.82 27.29
C PHE A 767 -32.62 3.80 28.72
N LEU A 768 -33.35 2.75 29.08
CA LEU A 768 -33.77 2.54 30.46
C LEU A 768 -32.60 1.90 31.22
N GLY A 769 -31.97 2.66 32.12
CA GLY A 769 -30.98 2.11 33.04
C GLY A 769 -31.67 1.18 34.04
N GLY A 770 -31.22 -0.07 34.15
CA GLY A 770 -31.76 -1.00 35.15
C GLY A 770 -31.51 -0.48 36.56
N THR A 771 -32.49 -0.63 37.45
CA THR A 771 -32.26 -0.59 38.90
C THR A 771 -31.38 -1.78 39.33
N GLU A 772 -30.69 -1.63 40.47
CA GLU A 772 -29.86 -2.68 41.07
C GLU A 772 -30.54 -4.05 40.98
N GLY A 773 -29.87 -5.02 40.34
CA GLY A 773 -30.30 -6.41 40.30
C GLY A 773 -31.13 -6.85 39.09
N ASN A 774 -31.45 -5.96 38.12
CA ASN A 774 -32.13 -6.36 36.89
C ASN A 774 -31.45 -5.77 35.64
N THR A 775 -30.28 -6.31 35.30
CA THR A 775 -29.50 -5.93 34.11
C THR A 775 -29.86 -6.84 32.94
N LYS A 776 -30.22 -6.28 31.77
CA LYS A 776 -29.75 -6.69 30.42
C LYS A 776 -30.68 -6.33 29.26
N PHE A 777 -31.96 -6.03 29.48
CA PHE A 777 -32.86 -5.70 28.36
C PHE A 777 -32.71 -4.22 27.96
N TYR A 778 -32.25 -3.97 26.73
CA TYR A 778 -32.13 -2.66 26.05
C TYR A 778 -30.98 -1.71 26.43
N SER A 779 -30.10 -2.06 27.37
CA SER A 779 -28.93 -1.25 27.73
C SER A 779 -27.77 -1.46 26.74
N PRO A 780 -27.01 -0.42 26.37
CA PRO A 780 -25.83 -0.56 25.51
C PRO A 780 -24.77 -1.46 26.15
N GLN A 781 -24.13 -2.32 25.36
CA GLN A 781 -23.09 -3.24 25.84
C GLN A 781 -21.67 -2.83 25.41
N GLN A 782 -21.53 -1.71 24.72
CA GLN A 782 -20.24 -1.19 24.28
C GLN A 782 -19.97 0.19 24.88
N LEU A 783 -18.69 0.49 25.07
CA LEU A 783 -18.18 1.83 25.26
C LEU A 783 -16.98 2.04 24.34
N ARG A 784 -16.59 3.30 24.14
CA ARG A 784 -15.38 3.65 23.41
C ARG A 784 -14.80 4.92 23.99
N CYS A 785 -13.65 4.83 24.65
CA CYS A 785 -12.96 5.98 25.18
C CYS A 785 -12.28 6.77 24.05
N VAL A 786 -12.27 8.09 24.19
CA VAL A 786 -11.61 9.02 23.27
C VAL A 786 -10.64 9.92 24.02
N ARG A 787 -9.77 10.56 23.27
CA ARG A 787 -8.81 11.54 23.77
C ARG A 787 -8.74 12.75 22.84
N ASN A 788 -8.55 13.92 23.44
CA ASN A 788 -8.19 15.15 22.74
C ASN A 788 -6.76 15.08 22.18
N LEU A 789 -6.60 15.43 20.90
CA LEU A 789 -5.31 15.60 20.23
C LEU A 789 -5.13 17.08 19.89
N GLY A 790 -4.01 17.69 20.28
CA GLY A 790 -3.75 19.11 19.97
C GLY A 790 -4.62 20.14 20.69
N LEU A 791 -5.55 19.71 21.57
CA LEU A 791 -6.34 20.59 22.43
C LEU A 791 -5.81 20.52 23.87
N THR A 792 -5.37 21.65 24.42
CA THR A 792 -4.87 21.72 25.80
C THR A 792 -5.98 21.47 26.82
N ASN A 793 -5.72 20.67 27.85
CA ASN A 793 -6.66 20.49 28.96
C ASN A 793 -6.82 21.75 29.84
N ALA A 794 -5.94 22.74 29.73
CA ALA A 794 -6.12 24.04 30.41
C ALA A 794 -7.46 24.69 30.01
N ASN A 795 -8.33 24.98 30.99
CA ASN A 795 -9.70 25.49 30.81
C ASN A 795 -10.64 24.54 30.02
N ALA A 796 -10.32 23.25 29.89
CA ALA A 796 -11.17 22.26 29.21
C ALA A 796 -12.39 21.82 30.07
N ASP A 797 -12.44 22.25 31.33
CA ASP A 797 -13.65 22.25 32.16
C ASP A 797 -14.69 23.30 31.75
N GLN A 798 -14.40 24.10 30.71
CA GLN A 798 -15.41 24.93 30.08
C GLN A 798 -16.26 24.09 29.12
N LYS A 799 -17.56 24.01 29.39
CA LYS A 799 -18.53 23.24 28.60
C LYS A 799 -18.42 23.48 27.08
N ALA A 800 -18.11 24.71 26.67
CA ALA A 800 -18.02 25.12 25.26
C ALA A 800 -16.69 24.79 24.56
N LYS A 801 -15.63 24.40 25.29
CA LYS A 801 -14.32 24.10 24.71
C LYS A 801 -14.26 22.65 24.20
N THR A 802 -14.55 22.45 22.92
CA THR A 802 -14.63 21.13 22.27
C THR A 802 -13.60 20.97 21.17
N VAL A 803 -13.30 19.72 20.79
CA VAL A 803 -12.57 19.42 19.54
C VAL A 803 -13.41 19.89 18.36
N SER A 804 -12.74 20.54 17.42
CA SER A 804 -13.37 21.14 16.24
C SER A 804 -13.69 20.05 15.21
N PRO A 805 -14.82 20.15 14.48
CA PRO A 805 -15.22 19.11 13.52
C PRO A 805 -14.16 18.86 12.43
N ALA A 806 -14.16 17.66 11.85
CA ALA A 806 -13.32 17.32 10.69
C ALA A 806 -13.80 17.96 9.36
N TYR A 807 -14.68 18.96 9.43
CA TYR A 807 -15.24 19.66 8.28
C TYR A 807 -15.48 21.13 8.63
N THR A 808 -15.55 21.98 7.61
CA THR A 808 -15.96 23.38 7.78
C THR A 808 -17.34 23.63 7.20
N LYS A 809 -17.99 24.67 7.72
CA LYS A 809 -19.18 25.26 7.11
C LYS A 809 -18.93 26.74 6.83
N SER A 810 -19.22 27.17 5.61
CA SER A 810 -19.28 28.58 5.22
C SER A 810 -20.58 28.82 4.44
N ASN A 811 -21.47 29.66 4.97
CA ASN A 811 -22.86 29.75 4.51
C ASN A 811 -23.52 28.35 4.49
N ASN A 812 -24.07 27.93 3.36
CA ASN A 812 -24.64 26.59 3.20
C ASN A 812 -23.64 25.57 2.62
N ASN A 813 -22.35 25.90 2.53
CA ASN A 813 -21.33 25.04 1.94
C ASN A 813 -20.57 24.30 3.05
N PHE A 814 -20.55 22.98 2.96
CA PHE A 814 -19.78 22.10 3.84
C PHE A 814 -18.57 21.57 3.07
N ARG A 815 -17.37 21.65 3.66
CA ARG A 815 -16.12 21.12 3.06
C ARG A 815 -15.49 20.08 3.99
N MET A 816 -15.15 18.92 3.44
CA MET A 816 -14.59 17.77 4.18
C MET A 816 -13.05 17.81 4.22
N SER A 817 -12.46 19.01 4.19
CA SER A 817 -11.03 19.22 4.03
C SER A 817 -10.18 18.60 5.15
N TYR A 818 -10.76 18.40 6.33
CA TYR A 818 -10.03 17.90 7.50
C TYR A 818 -10.33 16.43 7.80
N MET A 819 -10.96 15.70 6.87
CA MET A 819 -11.16 14.25 6.94
C MET A 819 -10.10 13.51 6.15
N THR A 820 -9.78 12.29 6.55
CA THR A 820 -8.93 11.39 5.76
C THR A 820 -9.58 11.07 4.39
N PRO A 821 -8.80 11.00 3.29
CA PRO A 821 -9.34 10.82 1.94
C PRO A 821 -10.22 9.58 1.73
N GLN A 822 -9.98 8.50 2.48
CA GLN A 822 -10.74 7.25 2.40
C GLN A 822 -12.22 7.43 2.78
N ASN A 823 -12.54 8.46 3.57
CA ASN A 823 -13.89 8.76 4.02
C ASN A 823 -14.66 9.71 3.09
N ILE A 824 -14.06 10.10 1.96
CA ILE A 824 -14.64 11.01 0.96
C ILE A 824 -14.86 10.25 -0.35
N ARG A 825 -15.95 10.55 -1.07
CA ARG A 825 -16.18 10.01 -2.42
C ARG A 825 -15.18 10.60 -3.43
N PRO A 826 -14.61 9.80 -4.34
CA PRO A 826 -13.62 10.30 -5.31
C PRO A 826 -14.24 11.19 -6.40
N GLY A 827 -15.51 10.95 -6.75
CA GLY A 827 -16.19 11.62 -7.85
C GLY A 827 -17.34 12.51 -7.40
N LYS A 828 -17.45 13.69 -8.01
CA LYS A 828 -18.59 14.59 -7.91
C LYS A 828 -19.81 13.98 -8.62
N VAL A 829 -21.00 14.13 -8.04
CA VAL A 829 -22.26 13.71 -8.66
C VAL A 829 -23.19 14.91 -8.84
N GLU A 830 -23.72 15.08 -10.06
CA GLU A 830 -24.68 16.16 -10.41
C GLU A 830 -26.15 15.68 -10.48
N ALA A 831 -26.37 14.37 -10.32
CA ALA A 831 -27.68 13.73 -10.32
C ALA A 831 -27.99 13.10 -8.95
N GLU A 832 -29.16 12.46 -8.82
CA GLU A 832 -29.49 11.69 -7.63
C GLU A 832 -28.44 10.59 -7.37
N LEU A 833 -28.08 10.34 -6.10
CA LEU A 833 -27.22 9.21 -5.77
C LEU A 833 -27.92 7.90 -6.12
N GLU A 834 -27.17 6.86 -6.46
CA GLU A 834 -27.74 5.51 -6.57
C GLU A 834 -28.34 5.07 -5.23
N ARG A 835 -29.29 4.12 -5.24
CA ARG A 835 -29.77 3.49 -4.00
C ARG A 835 -28.61 2.76 -3.32
N HIS A 836 -28.41 3.01 -2.04
CA HIS A 836 -27.25 2.52 -1.29
C HIS A 836 -27.55 2.37 0.20
N ASP A 837 -26.80 1.48 0.86
CA ASP A 837 -26.89 1.30 2.30
C ASP A 837 -25.91 2.18 3.10
N ASN A 838 -26.04 2.17 4.42
CA ASN A 838 -25.22 2.97 5.33
C ASN A 838 -23.72 2.65 5.34
N PHE A 839 -23.30 1.48 4.87
CA PHE A 839 -21.90 1.06 4.81
C PHE A 839 -21.30 1.10 3.40
N SER A 840 -22.15 1.34 2.40
CA SER A 840 -21.78 1.53 1.01
C SER A 840 -20.90 2.76 0.81
N ASP A 841 -20.01 2.68 -0.18
CA ASP A 841 -19.12 3.78 -0.58
C ASP A 841 -19.86 5.04 -1.02
N THR A 842 -21.09 4.90 -1.53
CA THR A 842 -22.00 5.98 -1.91
C THR A 842 -22.51 6.80 -0.70
N ASN A 843 -22.48 6.23 0.51
CA ASN A 843 -22.88 6.94 1.74
C ASN A 843 -21.81 7.91 2.26
N ARG A 844 -20.62 7.96 1.64
CA ARG A 844 -19.59 8.97 1.97
C ARG A 844 -19.99 10.35 1.42
N PRO A 845 -19.68 11.46 2.08
CA PRO A 845 -19.82 12.79 1.47
C PRO A 845 -18.84 12.95 0.30
N TYR A 846 -19.14 13.86 -0.65
CA TYR A 846 -18.11 14.36 -1.57
C TYR A 846 -17.16 15.32 -0.83
N LYS A 847 -16.03 15.72 -1.46
CA LYS A 847 -15.06 16.64 -0.83
C LYS A 847 -15.69 17.94 -0.34
N ALA A 848 -16.78 18.37 -0.99
CA ALA A 848 -17.65 19.43 -0.50
C ALA A 848 -19.07 19.28 -1.03
N PHE A 849 -20.06 19.76 -0.28
CA PHE A 849 -21.45 19.85 -0.73
C PHE A 849 -22.10 21.15 -0.27
N GLN A 850 -23.07 21.62 -1.04
CA GLN A 850 -23.92 22.76 -0.69
C GLN A 850 -25.31 22.26 -0.28
N MET A 851 -25.84 22.83 0.79
CA MET A 851 -27.21 22.65 1.27
C MET A 851 -28.16 23.69 0.66
N ALA A 852 -29.39 23.29 0.35
CA ALA A 852 -30.44 24.18 -0.14
C ALA A 852 -30.92 25.16 0.93
N ASN A 853 -31.39 26.35 0.52
CA ASN A 853 -31.94 27.33 1.45
C ASN A 853 -33.32 26.90 2.00
N SER A 854 -34.14 26.29 1.16
CA SER A 854 -35.50 25.88 1.52
C SER A 854 -35.61 24.36 1.65
N PHE A 855 -36.56 23.91 2.47
CA PHE A 855 -36.98 22.53 2.49
C PHE A 855 -37.88 22.22 1.29
N VAL A 856 -37.77 21.00 0.77
CA VAL A 856 -38.78 20.43 -0.12
C VAL A 856 -39.83 19.75 0.75
N ASP A 857 -40.96 20.42 0.90
CA ASP A 857 -42.08 19.97 1.72
C ASP A 857 -43.05 19.12 0.89
N GLN A 858 -43.55 18.04 1.47
CA GLN A 858 -44.82 17.44 1.03
C GLN A 858 -45.79 17.37 2.19
N ARG A 859 -46.82 18.22 2.14
CA ARG A 859 -47.90 18.26 3.13
C ARG A 859 -49.20 17.80 2.50
N GLU A 860 -49.40 16.48 2.37
CA GLU A 860 -50.73 15.93 2.07
C GLU A 860 -50.99 14.65 2.87
N GLY A 861 -51.93 14.72 3.82
CA GLY A 861 -52.58 13.56 4.46
C GLY A 861 -51.70 12.67 5.34
N SER A 862 -52.33 11.94 6.27
CA SER A 862 -51.75 10.74 6.87
C SER A 862 -51.70 9.66 5.78
N GLY A 863 -50.58 9.54 5.08
CA GLY A 863 -50.35 8.50 4.06
C GLY A 863 -49.01 8.59 3.29
N VAL A 864 -48.18 9.61 3.54
CA VAL A 864 -46.89 9.80 2.87
C VAL A 864 -45.85 8.84 3.43
N VAL A 865 -45.38 7.92 2.59
CA VAL A 865 -44.29 6.98 2.91
C VAL A 865 -42.99 7.42 2.25
N TRP A 866 -41.84 6.97 2.76
CA TRP A 866 -40.51 7.36 2.25
C TRP A 866 -40.39 7.25 0.72
N LYS A 867 -40.90 6.15 0.16
CA LYS A 867 -40.90 5.89 -1.30
C LYS A 867 -41.53 7.03 -2.10
N SER A 868 -42.61 7.64 -1.60
CA SER A 868 -43.33 8.70 -2.31
C SER A 868 -42.57 10.03 -2.45
N ILE A 869 -41.42 10.17 -1.79
CA ILE A 869 -40.57 11.37 -1.83
C ILE A 869 -39.19 11.06 -2.39
N PHE A 870 -38.64 9.87 -2.13
CA PHE A 870 -37.27 9.50 -2.51
C PHE A 870 -37.21 8.57 -3.73
N ASP A 871 -38.35 8.12 -4.25
CA ASP A 871 -38.45 7.24 -5.43
C ASP A 871 -39.73 7.61 -6.24
N ILE A 872 -39.70 8.78 -6.87
CA ILE A 872 -40.90 9.41 -7.48
C ILE A 872 -41.06 9.13 -8.99
N ASP A 873 -40.07 8.54 -9.63
CA ASP A 873 -40.07 8.28 -11.07
C ASP A 873 -39.31 7.00 -11.43
N THR A 874 -39.31 6.63 -12.72
CA THR A 874 -38.66 5.42 -13.24
C THR A 874 -37.13 5.41 -13.04
N TYR A 875 -36.53 6.57 -12.79
CA TYR A 875 -35.10 6.71 -12.51
C TYR A 875 -34.80 6.76 -11.00
N HIS A 876 -35.81 6.48 -10.17
CA HIS A 876 -35.71 6.47 -8.72
C HIS A 876 -35.24 7.79 -8.12
N ASN A 877 -35.59 8.93 -8.75
CA ASN A 877 -35.21 10.24 -8.22
C ASN A 877 -35.99 10.59 -6.95
N SER A 878 -35.42 11.48 -6.13
CA SER A 878 -36.18 12.15 -5.08
C SER A 878 -36.88 13.41 -5.60
N LYS A 879 -37.76 13.99 -4.77
CA LYS A 879 -38.37 15.29 -5.06
C LYS A 879 -37.36 16.44 -5.19
N CYS A 880 -36.12 16.28 -4.73
CA CYS A 880 -35.06 17.26 -4.95
C CYS A 880 -34.77 17.51 -6.44
N LYS A 881 -35.04 16.54 -7.32
CA LYS A 881 -34.93 16.73 -8.77
C LYS A 881 -35.73 17.92 -9.30
N ASN A 882 -36.90 18.18 -8.69
CA ASN A 882 -37.79 19.26 -9.10
C ASN A 882 -37.50 20.57 -8.36
N TYR A 883 -36.61 20.55 -7.37
CA TYR A 883 -36.20 21.75 -6.67
C TYR A 883 -35.19 22.52 -7.51
N THR A 884 -35.41 23.83 -7.66
CA THR A 884 -34.51 24.72 -8.39
C THR A 884 -34.20 25.94 -7.53
N GLU A 885 -32.93 26.16 -7.28
CA GLU A 885 -32.39 27.32 -6.57
C GLU A 885 -31.07 27.69 -7.24
N GLY A 886 -30.89 28.98 -7.55
CA GLY A 886 -29.65 29.48 -8.18
C GLY A 886 -29.33 28.89 -9.57
N GLY A 887 -30.28 28.24 -10.23
CA GLY A 887 -30.08 27.56 -11.53
C GLY A 887 -29.39 26.20 -11.45
N TYR A 888 -29.23 25.64 -10.24
CA TYR A 888 -28.57 24.35 -10.02
C TYR A 888 -29.55 23.18 -9.90
N LYS A 889 -29.04 21.97 -10.18
CA LYS A 889 -29.72 20.70 -9.89
C LYS A 889 -29.42 20.26 -8.47
N TRP A 890 -30.42 19.64 -7.83
CA TRP A 890 -30.38 19.23 -6.44
C TRP A 890 -30.74 17.75 -6.29
N ARG A 891 -30.20 17.12 -5.25
CA ARG A 891 -30.44 15.70 -4.90
C ARG A 891 -30.75 15.56 -3.42
N ALA A 892 -31.27 14.41 -3.01
CA ALA A 892 -31.40 14.10 -1.60
C ALA A 892 -30.01 13.88 -0.95
N PRO A 893 -29.85 14.22 0.34
CA PRO A 893 -28.64 13.90 1.07
C PRO A 893 -28.55 12.39 1.36
N ASN A 894 -27.33 11.86 1.42
CA ASN A 894 -27.09 10.57 2.07
C ASN A 894 -27.10 10.71 3.61
N GLN A 895 -26.98 9.61 4.34
CA GLN A 895 -27.04 9.62 5.80
C GLN A 895 -25.92 10.46 6.42
N ARG A 896 -24.69 10.40 5.90
CA ARG A 896 -23.56 11.17 6.45
C ARG A 896 -23.71 12.66 6.21
N GLU A 897 -24.21 13.06 5.05
CA GLU A 897 -24.53 14.46 4.74
C GLU A 897 -25.64 14.98 5.65
N LEU A 898 -26.71 14.20 5.87
CA LEU A 898 -27.78 14.53 6.81
C LEU A 898 -27.24 14.70 8.24
N MET A 899 -26.36 13.79 8.67
CA MET A 899 -25.71 13.83 9.98
C MET A 899 -24.80 15.06 10.13
N ILE A 900 -23.98 15.39 9.13
CA ILE A 900 -23.10 16.58 9.16
C ILE A 900 -23.94 17.85 9.32
N MET A 901 -25.03 17.96 8.56
CA MET A 901 -25.95 19.09 8.69
C MET A 901 -26.57 19.15 10.10
N PHE A 902 -27.00 18.02 10.66
CA PHE A 902 -27.55 17.92 12.02
C PHE A 902 -26.54 18.30 13.12
N LEU A 903 -25.32 17.77 13.04
CA LEU A 903 -24.28 18.00 14.04
C LEU A 903 -23.81 19.46 14.04
N ASN A 904 -23.73 20.08 12.87
CA ASN A 904 -23.41 21.50 12.75
C ASN A 904 -24.47 22.40 13.38
N ASP A 905 -25.73 22.20 13.00
CA ASP A 905 -26.88 22.91 13.55
C ASP A 905 -28.14 22.11 13.22
N LYS A 906 -28.87 21.68 14.26
CA LYS A 906 -30.08 20.88 14.10
C LYS A 906 -31.14 21.56 13.21
N THR A 907 -31.18 22.90 13.17
CA THR A 907 -32.09 23.67 12.30
C THR A 907 -31.78 23.54 10.80
N ASN A 908 -30.58 23.08 10.44
CA ASN A 908 -30.25 22.74 9.06
C ASN A 908 -31.13 21.60 8.53
N VAL A 909 -31.72 20.79 9.40
CA VAL A 909 -32.45 19.57 8.99
C VAL A 909 -33.78 19.41 9.70
N ILE A 910 -34.08 20.18 10.76
CA ILE A 910 -35.37 20.17 11.42
C ILE A 910 -36.22 21.32 10.87
N HIS A 911 -37.33 20.98 10.22
CA HIS A 911 -38.36 21.95 9.84
C HIS A 911 -39.41 22.05 10.95
N SER A 912 -39.51 23.21 11.60
CA SER A 912 -40.42 23.45 12.73
C SER A 912 -41.58 24.37 12.33
N TYR A 913 -42.80 24.08 12.79
CA TYR A 913 -43.99 24.89 12.54
C TYR A 913 -44.77 25.19 13.83
N ASP A 914 -45.58 26.25 13.80
CA ASP A 914 -46.43 26.74 14.91
C ASP A 914 -45.67 26.96 16.23
N TYR A 915 -45.03 28.14 16.33
CA TYR A 915 -44.48 28.64 17.59
C TYR A 915 -45.62 28.81 18.60
N ASP A 916 -45.62 27.98 19.64
CA ASP A 916 -46.56 28.09 20.73
C ASP A 916 -46.02 29.06 21.77
N TYR A 917 -46.57 30.26 21.74
CA TYR A 917 -46.21 31.35 22.63
C TYR A 917 -46.38 31.00 24.14
N TYR A 918 -47.21 30.01 24.46
CA TYR A 918 -47.43 29.57 25.84
C TYR A 918 -46.41 28.53 26.33
N SER A 919 -45.83 27.73 25.45
CA SER A 919 -44.78 26.76 25.80
C SER A 919 -43.37 27.24 25.43
N GLY A 920 -43.23 28.40 24.77
CA GLY A 920 -41.95 28.96 24.36
C GLY A 920 -41.25 28.19 23.24
N GLY A 921 -41.94 27.22 22.62
CA GLY A 921 -41.38 26.29 21.64
C GLY A 921 -42.33 25.95 20.49
N TYR A 922 -41.85 25.21 19.50
CA TYR A 922 -42.65 24.79 18.35
C TYR A 922 -43.43 23.50 18.66
N LYS A 923 -44.74 23.47 18.30
CA LYS A 923 -45.64 22.34 18.63
C LYS A 923 -45.42 21.09 17.78
N TYR A 924 -44.96 21.25 16.53
CA TYR A 924 -44.80 20.15 15.58
C TYR A 924 -43.55 20.34 14.72
N THR A 925 -42.70 19.32 14.64
CA THR A 925 -41.58 19.24 13.70
C THR A 925 -41.86 18.21 12.63
N ASP A 926 -41.65 18.55 11.36
CA ASP A 926 -41.68 17.55 10.29
C ASP A 926 -40.41 16.69 10.36
N ARG A 927 -40.53 15.43 9.92
CA ARG A 927 -39.39 14.51 9.89
C ARG A 927 -38.55 14.74 8.64
N SER A 928 -37.24 14.85 8.79
CA SER A 928 -36.33 14.91 7.64
C SER A 928 -35.74 13.55 7.36
N PHE A 929 -35.53 13.21 6.10
CA PHE A 929 -35.02 11.90 5.72
C PHE A 929 -33.81 12.00 4.80
N SER A 930 -32.98 10.96 4.85
CA SER A 930 -31.91 10.73 3.89
C SER A 930 -32.36 9.74 2.82
N ARG A 931 -31.56 9.64 1.76
CA ARG A 931 -31.73 8.65 0.70
C ARG A 931 -31.29 7.23 1.11
N THR A 932 -30.50 7.13 2.17
CA THR A 932 -29.78 5.91 2.54
C THR A 932 -30.71 4.92 3.23
N HIS A 933 -30.60 3.65 2.87
CA HIS A 933 -31.35 2.56 3.51
C HIS A 933 -30.46 1.74 4.44
N TRP A 934 -31.05 1.01 5.38
CA TRP A 934 -30.29 0.16 6.30
C TRP A 934 -29.88 -1.14 5.63
N ARG A 935 -28.61 -1.56 5.81
CA ARG A 935 -28.07 -2.78 5.17
C ARG A 935 -28.83 -4.05 5.59
N PHE A 936 -29.05 -4.24 6.88
CA PHE A 936 -29.56 -5.51 7.44
C PHE A 936 -31.09 -5.66 7.41
N GLY A 937 -31.80 -4.77 6.72
CA GLY A 937 -33.24 -4.90 6.48
C GLY A 937 -33.60 -5.96 5.43
N ASP A 938 -34.87 -5.99 5.02
CA ASP A 938 -35.45 -6.90 4.01
C ASP A 938 -34.62 -6.94 2.70
N THR A 939 -34.54 -8.06 2.00
CA THR A 939 -33.79 -8.15 0.72
C THR A 939 -34.46 -7.34 -0.40
N ASP A 940 -35.77 -7.09 -0.29
CA ASP A 940 -36.50 -6.15 -1.15
C ASP A 940 -36.16 -4.72 -0.75
N ILE A 941 -35.48 -4.01 -1.65
CA ILE A 941 -35.11 -2.59 -1.49
C ILE A 941 -36.30 -1.70 -1.13
N ASN A 942 -37.53 -2.05 -1.56
CA ASN A 942 -38.74 -1.29 -1.28
C ASN A 942 -39.27 -1.47 0.16
N LYS A 943 -38.80 -2.51 0.86
CA LYS A 943 -39.15 -2.82 2.25
C LYS A 943 -38.01 -2.52 3.21
N LYS A 944 -36.90 -1.97 2.72
CA LYS A 944 -35.82 -1.50 3.56
C LYS A 944 -36.28 -0.33 4.43
N ARG A 945 -35.68 -0.23 5.61
CA ARG A 945 -35.81 0.90 6.55
C ARG A 945 -34.84 2.01 6.13
N HIS A 946 -35.15 3.27 6.43
CA HIS A 946 -34.40 4.45 6.00
C HIS A 946 -34.07 5.37 7.18
N PHE A 947 -32.97 6.12 7.03
CA PHE A 947 -32.50 7.02 8.10
C PHE A 947 -33.14 8.40 7.98
N GLY A 948 -33.57 8.93 9.12
CA GLY A 948 -34.14 10.26 9.21
C GLY A 948 -33.96 10.90 10.57
N ILE A 949 -34.66 12.01 10.77
CA ILE A 949 -34.68 12.83 11.97
C ILE A 949 -36.13 12.99 12.41
N ASP A 950 -36.42 12.68 13.67
CA ASP A 950 -37.73 12.88 14.30
C ASP A 950 -37.56 13.77 15.52
N GLY A 951 -38.05 15.01 15.47
CA GLY A 951 -37.69 16.02 16.45
C GLY A 951 -36.18 16.23 16.48
N GLU A 952 -35.54 15.94 17.60
CA GLU A 952 -34.08 16.11 17.78
C GLU A 952 -33.32 14.79 17.80
N VAL A 953 -33.84 13.76 17.10
CA VAL A 953 -33.34 12.38 17.17
C VAL A 953 -33.00 11.88 15.77
N LEU A 954 -31.76 11.46 15.54
CA LEU A 954 -31.41 10.66 14.36
C LEU A 954 -31.86 9.22 14.59
N PHE A 955 -32.67 8.68 13.68
CA PHE A 955 -33.31 7.38 13.86
C PHE A 955 -33.43 6.59 12.55
N LEU A 956 -33.62 5.29 12.69
CA LEU A 956 -34.00 4.38 11.62
C LEU A 956 -35.51 4.14 11.65
N ASP A 957 -36.20 4.41 10.54
CA ASP A 957 -37.65 4.36 10.47
C ASP A 957 -38.26 2.96 10.48
N SER A 958 -39.58 2.89 10.45
CA SER A 958 -40.32 1.66 10.19
C SER A 958 -40.79 1.66 8.73
N TYR A 959 -40.49 0.60 7.98
CA TYR A 959 -40.62 0.57 6.51
C TYR A 959 -41.98 1.02 5.92
N ASN A 960 -43.09 0.76 6.62
CA ASN A 960 -44.45 1.05 6.15
C ASN A 960 -45.15 2.18 6.92
N SER A 961 -44.41 2.96 7.72
CA SER A 961 -45.01 4.03 8.50
C SER A 961 -45.19 5.30 7.66
N SER A 962 -46.34 5.95 7.82
CA SER A 962 -46.62 7.25 7.22
C SER A 962 -46.18 8.37 8.14
N TYR A 963 -45.46 9.35 7.60
CA TYR A 963 -44.99 10.51 8.35
C TYR A 963 -45.24 11.82 7.59
N LYS A 964 -45.25 12.94 8.32
CA LYS A 964 -45.00 14.24 7.69
C LYS A 964 -43.51 14.37 7.43
N MET A 965 -43.13 14.55 6.17
CA MET A 965 -41.75 14.43 5.74
C MET A 965 -41.29 15.67 4.98
N THR A 966 -40.03 16.04 5.18
CA THR A 966 -39.33 17.09 4.44
C THR A 966 -37.97 16.57 3.95
N ILE A 967 -37.41 17.23 2.93
CA ILE A 967 -36.02 17.00 2.50
C ILE A 967 -35.29 18.33 2.46
N ARG A 968 -34.12 18.39 3.13
CA ARG A 968 -33.13 19.44 2.88
C ARG A 968 -32.19 18.97 1.77
N CYS A 969 -32.45 19.40 0.54
CA CYS A 969 -31.68 18.96 -0.62
C CYS A 969 -30.23 19.46 -0.58
N VAL A 970 -29.33 18.70 -1.22
CA VAL A 970 -27.91 19.03 -1.33
C VAL A 970 -27.42 18.90 -2.77
N ARG A 971 -26.23 19.44 -3.05
CA ARG A 971 -25.50 19.21 -4.31
C ARG A 971 -24.00 19.16 -4.05
N ASP A 972 -23.27 18.36 -4.82
CA ASP A 972 -21.81 18.32 -4.73
C ASP A 972 -21.21 19.60 -5.32
N ILE A 973 -20.19 20.15 -4.66
CA ILE A 973 -19.45 21.34 -5.10
C ILE A 973 -17.95 21.10 -5.02
N ASP A 974 -17.17 21.91 -5.74
CA ASP A 974 -15.71 21.85 -5.74
C ASP A 974 -15.06 22.82 -4.75
#